data_AF-A0A354HZE0-F1
#
_entry.id   AF-A0A354HZE0-F1
#
_cell.length_a   1.000
_cell.length_b   1.000
_cell.length_c   1.000
_cell.angle_alpha   90.00
_cell.angle_beta   90.00
_cell.angle_gamma   90.00
#
_symmetry.space_group_name_H-M   'P 1'
#
loop_
_entity.id
_entity.type
_entity.pdbx_description
1 polymer ?
#
loop_
_entity_poly.entity_id
_entity_poly.type
_entity_poly.pdbx_seq_one_letter_code
_entity_poly.pdbx_strand_id
1 'polypeptide(L)'
;MSNFQNRDVKVLTSPSELKHSGVYLVKSEIVFPQTDEFLVDFSDLVEHCSTQNNAHLKEEDVHYGLVIAEDVTLIFEGGCFTTSLNLKMPRMPISAGQGGLGDLSTLSQVSKFYLIGNNTVLKAGPEQIFGDSMEVTGPWITERSYPQWFDQLAGKQKGVHAFRGDREYYKHLHDCSAAINKAVRFKGVGEVFLPQGNYYISHPIKLPIGITLTGETYRNMSAGTEDEELFKIWNDRGWFDEDCACVGSIIIPFIESVVANKSDNAIATEYSTPFDRGIFRINLEEDKKNGDKDDADDDWVAPFPLNVSAMKDLAIFNMFYTEEIRFSDIAIKNHIEIARKECCVIAGGYTFQNVKWYNFPMAIKWTGHYTDLRKITDCSIQLHQNIRNAIDSLKDEKRECMYMITIPFLGDALQITHLCTDAGSFNPEEQQFFKGIYVRSCHGGSISDCIINMDVVLRGCIGVTFRNNHMENGAQILIQESVVEVTGNHFEKGSRASLLFEVPESRNMENDRSPVDESNVIISGNYFMTYTLRSDASEQTAQRTPIKKVSPYDIVFDKKFGGVFNVRLTANYRYSHNELGSLQPTGIMLGLVDYSSGEPAVTPFEEFNKYSYFLSDECKIHEGFKLDFYREFNKIPYISGGSVMNNGGVPFVNESAFPNNPTVDGSSQSGNGGGMNDDVIPDPFKETYVYYAQPFLDAERQIAGVEAKIFSINLDAEGEPKAPTDNKHGSGVLISLAATTAGTPCMLRLIKKVTNTKGENAVFYVDIPIVGGEFLYDNGYSVNCYPWIKVQGVNSLNADDFIKNVLTIKPSDQTGIKRVSFMGDNVKAFVDSSTLPNAYGWKVTDELINISAGNAGHYCLGMVNGQNKWIKL
;
A
#
# COMPACT_ATOMS: atom_id res chain seq x y z
N MET A 1 54.95 11.60 26.46
CA MET A 1 55.43 12.08 27.78
C MET A 1 56.19 13.39 27.61
N SER A 2 56.01 14.32 28.56
CA SER A 2 56.63 15.66 28.74
C SER A 2 56.34 16.76 27.70
N ASN A 3 55.25 17.52 27.93
CA ASN A 3 55.23 18.99 28.08
C ASN A 3 53.84 19.58 27.78
N PHE A 4 52.93 19.51 28.74
CA PHE A 4 51.88 20.51 28.93
C PHE A 4 52.18 21.21 30.26
N GLN A 5 53.10 22.17 30.24
CA GLN A 5 53.41 22.96 31.43
C GLN A 5 52.37 24.06 31.64
N ASN A 6 51.73 24.01 32.81
CA ASN A 6 51.17 25.10 33.62
C ASN A 6 50.75 26.39 32.90
N ARG A 7 49.42 26.57 32.77
CA ARG A 7 48.75 27.86 33.02
C ARG A 7 47.42 27.62 33.75
N ASP A 8 47.33 28.20 34.94
CA ASP A 8 46.20 28.42 35.86
C ASP A 8 44.94 27.54 35.66
N VAL A 9 44.87 26.48 36.47
CA VAL A 9 43.64 25.71 36.71
C VAL A 9 42.77 26.50 37.70
N LYS A 10 41.58 26.92 37.27
CA LYS A 10 40.56 27.50 38.15
C LYS A 10 39.44 26.48 38.34
N VAL A 11 39.21 26.06 39.57
CA VAL A 11 38.09 25.18 39.95
C VAL A 11 36.81 26.01 39.96
N LEU A 12 35.80 25.58 39.22
CA LEU A 12 34.52 26.27 39.10
C LEU A 12 33.40 25.48 39.77
N THR A 13 32.45 26.19 40.34
CA THR A 13 31.44 25.64 41.26
C THR A 13 30.01 25.73 40.74
N SER A 14 29.81 26.15 39.48
CA SER A 14 28.49 26.09 38.84
C SER A 14 28.54 25.97 37.30
N PRO A 15 27.50 25.40 36.65
CA PRO A 15 27.44 25.24 35.19
C PRO A 15 27.53 26.53 34.37
N SER A 16 27.17 27.69 34.95
CA SER A 16 27.26 29.00 34.29
C SER A 16 28.68 29.56 34.23
N GLU A 17 29.59 29.09 35.07
CA GLU A 17 30.99 29.53 35.13
C GLU A 17 31.88 28.83 34.09
N LEU A 18 31.49 27.65 33.59
CA LEU A 18 32.26 26.84 32.61
C LEU A 18 32.62 27.57 31.31
N LYS A 19 31.98 28.71 31.00
CA LYS A 19 32.33 29.55 29.84
C LYS A 19 33.69 30.25 29.94
N HIS A 20 34.31 30.39 31.13
CA HIS A 20 35.45 31.30 31.31
C HIS A 20 36.68 30.74 32.05
N SER A 21 36.75 29.44 32.34
CA SER A 21 38.03 28.81 32.74
C SER A 21 38.05 27.32 32.46
N GLY A 22 38.77 26.93 31.41
CA GLY A 22 39.11 25.54 31.10
C GLY A 22 40.60 25.44 30.79
N VAL A 23 41.18 24.25 30.96
CA VAL A 23 42.49 23.92 30.38
C VAL A 23 42.32 23.90 28.86
N TYR A 24 43.12 24.67 28.11
CA TYR A 24 43.04 24.73 26.66
C TYR A 24 44.10 23.81 26.03
N LEU A 25 43.67 22.90 25.16
CA LEU A 25 44.57 22.26 24.19
C LEU A 25 44.76 23.23 23.03
N VAL A 26 46.00 23.67 22.77
CA VAL A 26 46.32 24.75 21.81
C VAL A 26 47.20 24.28 20.64
N LYS A 27 47.36 22.96 20.45
CA LYS A 27 48.17 22.39 19.38
C LYS A 27 47.31 22.20 18.13
N SER A 28 47.75 22.69 16.98
CA SER A 28 46.99 22.68 15.72
C SER A 28 46.58 21.27 15.26
N GLU A 29 47.37 20.24 15.58
CA GLU A 29 47.07 18.85 15.25
C GLU A 29 47.56 17.88 16.33
N ILE A 30 46.70 16.97 16.73
CA ILE A 30 46.95 15.91 17.73
C ILE A 30 46.51 14.58 17.12
N VAL A 31 47.44 13.63 17.01
CA VAL A 31 47.21 12.28 16.49
C VAL A 31 47.24 11.27 17.64
N PHE A 32 46.22 10.42 17.73
CA PHE A 32 46.07 9.34 18.70
C PHE A 32 46.28 7.99 18.01
N PRO A 33 47.46 7.38 18.14
CA PRO A 33 47.78 6.12 17.46
C PRO A 33 47.00 4.94 18.07
N GLN A 34 46.93 3.86 17.29
CA GLN A 34 46.16 2.63 17.56
C GLN A 34 46.48 1.89 18.87
N THR A 35 47.57 2.25 19.56
CA THR A 35 48.07 1.57 20.76
C THR A 35 47.93 2.36 22.06
N ASP A 36 47.48 3.61 22.01
CA ASP A 36 47.57 4.52 23.15
C ASP A 36 46.16 4.92 23.66
N GLU A 37 45.81 4.51 24.89
CA GLU A 37 44.74 5.16 25.65
C GLU A 37 45.26 6.53 26.11
N PHE A 38 44.60 7.61 25.69
CA PHE A 38 44.93 8.94 26.18
C PHE A 38 44.22 9.16 27.51
N LEU A 39 44.95 8.88 28.58
CA LEU A 39 44.50 9.07 29.95
C LEU A 39 44.78 10.50 30.39
N VAL A 40 43.73 11.27 30.66
CA VAL A 40 43.90 12.49 31.47
C VAL A 40 43.91 12.08 32.93
N ASP A 41 45.09 12.14 33.55
CA ASP A 41 45.27 11.86 34.97
C ASP A 41 44.95 13.12 35.79
N PHE A 42 43.90 13.03 36.61
CA PHE A 42 43.44 14.13 37.48
C PHE A 42 43.88 13.97 38.93
N SER A 43 44.78 13.03 39.23
CA SER A 43 45.26 12.81 40.61
C SER A 43 45.83 14.08 41.25
N ASP A 44 46.46 14.97 40.47
CA ASP A 44 46.94 16.29 40.95
C ASP A 44 45.84 17.35 41.11
N LEU A 45 44.67 17.18 40.48
CA LEU A 45 43.54 18.14 40.54
C LEU A 45 42.73 17.99 41.85
N VAL A 46 42.63 16.76 42.36
CA VAL A 46 41.91 16.42 43.59
C VAL A 46 42.63 16.95 44.83
N GLU A 47 43.96 17.05 44.79
CA GLU A 47 44.76 17.54 45.92
C GLU A 47 44.44 19.02 46.27
N HIS A 48 44.12 19.84 45.28
CA HIS A 48 43.83 21.28 45.46
C HIS A 48 42.43 21.59 46.01
N CYS A 49 41.44 20.70 45.85
CA CYS A 49 40.09 20.91 46.39
C CYS A 49 39.98 20.58 47.88
N SER A 50 40.93 19.83 48.43
CA SER A 50 40.85 19.26 49.78
C SER A 50 41.06 20.25 50.93
N THR A 51 41.48 21.51 50.66
CA THR A 51 41.93 22.41 51.74
C THR A 51 41.23 23.77 51.87
N GLN A 52 40.37 24.23 50.93
CA GLN A 52 39.87 25.62 51.02
C GLN A 52 38.38 25.94 50.87
N ASN A 53 37.44 25.05 50.52
CA ASN A 53 36.03 25.49 50.35
C ASN A 53 34.93 24.44 50.64
N ASN A 54 35.10 23.60 51.67
CA ASN A 54 34.16 22.51 51.98
C ASN A 54 32.81 22.89 52.65
N ALA A 55 32.48 24.17 52.81
CA ALA A 55 31.28 24.58 53.57
C ALA A 55 30.01 24.85 52.72
N HIS A 56 30.10 24.90 51.39
CA HIS A 56 29.00 25.39 50.54
C HIS A 56 28.67 24.55 49.30
N LEU A 57 29.41 23.49 49.00
CA LEU A 57 29.12 22.62 47.86
C LEU A 57 28.31 21.42 48.32
N LYS A 58 27.11 21.22 47.73
CA LYS A 58 26.41 19.96 47.90
C LYS A 58 27.16 18.88 47.12
N GLU A 59 27.10 17.65 47.62
CA GLU A 59 27.81 16.46 47.09
C GLU A 59 27.52 16.18 45.60
N GLU A 60 26.47 16.80 45.06
CA GLU A 60 25.90 16.65 43.72
C GLU A 60 26.41 17.69 42.67
N ASP A 61 27.25 18.67 43.04
CA ASP A 61 27.53 19.86 42.20
C ASP A 61 28.94 19.93 41.57
N VAL A 62 29.79 18.89 41.66
CA VAL A 62 31.18 18.96 41.14
C VAL A 62 31.33 18.27 39.78
N HIS A 63 31.41 19.06 38.70
CA HIS A 63 31.68 18.62 37.34
C HIS A 63 33.06 19.09 36.84
N TYR A 64 33.81 18.20 36.19
CA TYR A 64 35.11 18.51 35.59
C TYR A 64 34.97 18.58 34.07
N GLY A 65 35.67 19.49 33.41
CA GLY A 65 35.61 19.60 31.95
C GLY A 65 36.90 20.10 31.29
N LEU A 66 37.12 19.66 30.05
CA LEU A 66 38.20 20.08 29.17
C LEU A 66 37.61 20.76 27.93
N VAL A 67 38.06 21.98 27.63
CA VAL A 67 37.65 22.72 26.42
C VAL A 67 38.79 22.64 25.41
N ILE A 68 38.50 22.13 24.22
CA ILE A 68 39.46 22.11 23.11
C ILE A 68 39.36 23.43 22.36
N ALA A 69 40.49 24.07 22.09
CA ALA A 69 40.49 25.36 21.41
C ALA A 69 39.96 25.26 19.97
N GLU A 70 39.58 26.42 19.43
CA GLU A 70 39.32 26.59 18.00
C GLU A 70 40.61 26.30 17.20
N ASP A 71 40.47 25.83 15.96
CA ASP A 71 41.58 25.44 15.06
C ASP A 71 42.43 24.21 15.48
N VAL A 72 41.98 23.43 16.47
CA VAL A 72 42.60 22.15 16.81
C VAL A 72 41.99 21.02 15.99
N THR A 73 42.83 20.19 15.38
CA THR A 73 42.44 18.94 14.72
C THR A 73 42.82 17.73 15.58
N LEU A 74 41.84 16.90 15.93
CA LEU A 74 42.03 15.60 16.56
C LEU A 74 41.92 14.49 15.51
N ILE A 75 42.93 13.63 15.42
CA ILE A 75 42.98 12.49 14.51
C ILE A 75 43.13 11.21 15.33
N PHE A 76 42.19 10.28 15.22
CA PHE A 76 42.26 8.98 15.88
C PHE A 76 42.57 7.90 14.85
N GLU A 77 43.63 7.12 15.11
CA GLU A 77 44.03 5.94 14.32
C GLU A 77 43.73 4.62 15.06
N GLY A 78 42.94 4.70 16.15
CA GLY A 78 42.52 3.55 16.97
C GLY A 78 42.74 3.68 18.49
N GLY A 79 43.09 4.86 19.00
CA GLY A 79 43.15 5.16 20.44
C GLY A 79 41.81 5.67 21.00
N CYS A 80 41.68 5.71 22.33
CA CYS A 80 40.49 6.21 23.03
C CYS A 80 40.87 7.32 24.02
N PHE A 81 40.11 8.41 24.03
CA PHE A 81 40.20 9.43 25.06
C PHE A 81 39.37 8.97 26.26
N THR A 82 40.02 8.84 27.42
CA THR A 82 39.37 8.37 28.65
C THR A 82 39.94 9.07 29.89
N THR A 83 39.29 8.89 31.03
CA THR A 83 39.69 9.48 32.31
C THR A 83 40.04 8.39 33.33
N SER A 84 40.98 8.66 34.24
CA SER A 84 41.49 7.68 35.22
C SER A 84 40.55 7.41 36.42
N LEU A 85 39.24 7.67 36.28
CA LEU A 85 38.27 7.46 37.34
C LEU A 85 38.03 5.96 37.57
N ASN A 86 38.86 5.41 38.46
CA ASN A 86 38.90 4.09 39.11
C ASN A 86 39.60 2.95 38.36
N LEU A 87 40.78 2.56 38.87
CA LEU A 87 41.21 1.15 38.98
C LEU A 87 42.48 1.03 39.86
N LYS A 88 42.31 0.93 41.19
CA LYS A 88 43.12 0.13 42.14
C LYS A 88 42.75 0.46 43.60
N MET A 89 41.74 -0.21 44.14
CA MET A 89 41.84 -0.79 45.49
C MET A 89 41.08 -2.13 45.53
N PRO A 90 41.62 -3.18 46.18
CA PRO A 90 40.99 -4.49 46.21
C PRO A 90 39.73 -4.45 47.09
N ARG A 91 38.63 -5.05 46.61
CA ARG A 91 37.47 -5.38 47.44
C ARG A 91 37.90 -6.33 48.56
N MET A 92 37.99 -5.85 49.80
CA MET A 92 38.03 -6.69 50.99
C MET A 92 36.76 -6.47 51.83
N PRO A 93 36.05 -7.54 52.25
CA PRO A 93 34.89 -7.41 53.11
C PRO A 93 35.37 -7.20 54.55
N ILE A 94 34.88 -6.15 55.23
CA ILE A 94 35.09 -5.97 56.67
C ILE A 94 33.75 -5.72 57.34
N SER A 95 33.36 -6.66 58.20
CA SER A 95 32.20 -6.61 59.07
C SER A 95 32.53 -5.90 60.39
N ALA A 96 31.75 -4.85 60.67
CA ALA A 96 31.34 -4.22 61.93
C ALA A 96 32.27 -4.22 63.17
N GLY A 97 32.50 -3.00 63.68
CA GLY A 97 33.05 -2.76 65.02
C GLY A 97 33.14 -1.28 65.43
N GLN A 98 32.00 -0.59 65.43
CA GLN A 98 31.68 0.67 66.13
C GLN A 98 32.61 1.91 66.00
N GLY A 99 32.09 2.91 65.28
CA GLY A 99 32.21 4.32 65.65
C GLY A 99 33.33 5.13 64.97
N GLY A 100 33.19 5.42 63.67
CA GLY A 100 34.03 6.40 62.99
C GLY A 100 33.73 6.47 61.49
N LEU A 101 33.39 7.66 61.00
CA LEU A 101 33.31 8.08 59.58
C LEU A 101 32.83 6.97 58.61
N GLY A 102 31.52 6.78 58.59
CA GLY A 102 30.85 6.18 57.44
C GLY A 102 30.87 7.14 56.25
N ASP A 103 30.97 6.54 55.06
CA ASP A 103 30.77 7.12 53.74
C ASP A 103 31.94 7.91 53.11
N LEU A 104 32.98 7.15 52.72
CA LEU A 104 33.89 7.49 51.62
C LEU A 104 33.69 6.56 50.40
N SER A 105 32.61 5.77 50.39
CA SER A 105 32.19 4.91 49.28
C SER A 105 31.30 5.61 48.23
N THR A 106 31.01 6.90 48.39
CA THR A 106 30.06 7.66 47.55
C THR A 106 30.71 8.46 46.42
N LEU A 107 32.03 8.69 46.44
CA LEU A 107 32.73 9.45 45.39
C LEU A 107 32.75 8.76 44.01
N SER A 108 32.47 7.46 43.93
CA SER A 108 32.45 6.74 42.64
C SER A 108 31.15 6.89 41.83
N GLN A 109 30.17 7.67 42.32
CA GLN A 109 28.85 7.77 41.66
C GLN A 109 28.52 9.12 41.01
N VAL A 110 29.32 10.19 41.15
CA VAL A 110 28.79 11.55 40.87
C VAL A 110 29.64 12.47 39.95
N SER A 111 30.86 12.12 39.55
CA SER A 111 31.66 13.00 38.68
C SER A 111 31.55 12.62 37.19
N LYS A 112 30.67 13.31 36.45
CA LYS A 112 30.68 13.31 34.96
C LYS A 112 31.80 14.20 34.44
N PHE A 113 32.56 13.70 33.46
CA PHE A 113 33.63 14.48 32.81
C PHE A 113 33.17 15.02 31.46
N TYR A 114 33.28 16.34 31.26
CA TYR A 114 32.84 17.00 30.04
C TYR A 114 34.00 17.25 29.07
N LEU A 115 33.90 16.76 27.83
CA LEU A 115 34.78 17.17 26.74
C LEU A 115 34.02 18.14 25.83
N ILE A 116 34.50 19.38 25.75
CA ILE A 116 33.80 20.48 25.07
C ILE A 116 34.59 20.88 23.83
N GLY A 117 34.03 20.61 22.65
CA GLY A 117 34.55 21.12 21.38
C GLY A 117 34.28 22.60 21.21
N ASN A 118 35.13 23.32 20.47
CA ASN A 118 34.93 24.72 20.09
C ASN A 118 35.28 24.92 18.61
N ASN A 119 34.43 24.43 17.71
CA ASN A 119 34.72 24.33 16.26
C ASN A 119 35.94 23.43 15.97
N THR A 120 36.15 22.44 16.85
CA THR A 120 37.28 21.51 16.78
C THR A 120 37.06 20.49 15.66
N VAL A 121 38.08 20.23 14.84
CA VAL A 121 38.00 19.24 13.76
C VAL A 121 38.29 17.85 14.30
N LEU A 122 37.45 16.87 13.98
CA LEU A 122 37.60 15.46 14.39
C LEU A 122 37.63 14.54 13.17
N LYS A 123 38.68 13.71 13.09
CA LYS A 123 38.85 12.63 12.10
C LYS A 123 39.07 11.31 12.84
N ALA A 124 38.14 10.37 12.69
CA ALA A 124 38.20 9.06 13.31
C ALA A 124 37.41 8.03 12.48
N GLY A 125 37.80 6.76 12.54
CA GLY A 125 37.02 5.65 11.99
C GLY A 125 35.91 5.19 12.96
N PRO A 126 35.21 4.08 12.65
CA PRO A 126 34.13 3.53 13.48
C PRO A 126 34.64 2.72 14.68
N GLU A 127 35.60 3.26 15.42
CA GLU A 127 36.14 2.71 16.66
C GLU A 127 35.75 3.56 17.88
N GLN A 128 35.84 2.99 19.08
CA GLN A 128 35.57 3.78 20.29
C GLN A 128 36.68 4.78 20.53
N ILE A 129 36.32 6.06 20.54
CA ILE A 129 37.25 7.19 20.75
C ILE A 129 36.93 7.98 22.02
N PHE A 130 35.76 7.77 22.61
CA PHE A 130 35.35 8.35 23.88
C PHE A 130 35.02 7.27 24.90
N GLY A 131 35.61 7.36 26.09
CA GLY A 131 35.34 6.44 27.19
C GLY A 131 33.92 6.60 27.76
N ASP A 132 33.39 5.53 28.33
CA ASP A 132 31.99 5.43 28.78
C ASP A 132 31.58 6.49 29.82
N SER A 133 32.55 6.99 30.61
CA SER A 133 32.35 8.01 31.66
C SER A 133 32.37 9.45 31.16
N MET A 134 32.55 9.67 29.86
CA MET A 134 32.64 11.00 29.26
C MET A 134 31.31 11.52 28.71
N GLU A 135 31.08 12.82 28.91
CA GLU A 135 30.03 13.60 28.28
C GLU A 135 30.65 14.53 27.24
N VAL A 136 30.40 14.27 25.95
CA VAL A 136 30.96 15.07 24.87
C VAL A 136 29.94 16.11 24.41
N THR A 137 30.35 17.38 24.40
CA THR A 137 29.48 18.54 24.13
C THR A 137 30.24 19.63 23.34
N GLY A 138 29.59 20.76 23.05
CA GLY A 138 30.17 21.85 22.25
C GLY A 138 30.17 21.58 20.74
N PRO A 139 30.48 22.58 19.90
CA PRO A 139 30.51 22.42 18.44
C PRO A 139 31.75 21.66 17.95
N TRP A 140 31.52 20.68 17.06
CA TRP A 140 32.55 19.85 16.42
C TRP A 140 32.42 19.87 14.90
N ILE A 141 33.54 19.84 14.19
CA ILE A 141 33.61 19.76 12.74
C ILE A 141 34.07 18.35 12.35
N THR A 142 33.14 17.55 11.84
CA THR A 142 33.43 16.22 11.29
C THR A 142 32.48 15.92 10.14
N GLU A 143 32.90 15.07 9.20
CA GLU A 143 32.07 14.68 8.07
C GLU A 143 30.81 13.95 8.55
N ARG A 144 30.99 12.95 9.41
CA ARG A 144 29.95 12.11 10.01
C ARG A 144 30.32 11.65 11.40
N SER A 145 29.33 11.28 12.20
CA SER A 145 29.53 10.66 13.51
C SER A 145 29.08 9.20 13.53
N TYR A 146 29.66 8.41 14.42
CA TYR A 146 29.36 6.97 14.57
C TYR A 146 28.92 6.66 16.00
N PRO A 147 27.93 5.78 16.22
CA PRO A 147 27.61 5.28 17.56
C PRO A 147 28.82 4.61 18.24
N GLN A 148 29.67 3.95 17.44
CA GLN A 148 30.86 3.23 17.90
C GLN A 148 31.84 4.13 18.65
N TRP A 149 31.84 5.44 18.39
CA TRP A 149 32.66 6.41 19.12
C TRP A 149 32.36 6.43 20.62
N PHE A 150 31.12 6.13 21.01
CA PHE A 150 30.64 6.19 22.38
C PHE A 150 30.45 4.81 23.02
N ASP A 151 30.45 3.76 22.20
CA ASP A 151 30.20 2.39 22.64
C ASP A 151 30.75 1.39 21.61
N GLN A 152 31.84 0.72 21.95
CA GLN A 152 32.48 -0.24 21.07
C GLN A 152 31.61 -1.43 20.66
N LEU A 153 30.52 -1.75 21.38
CA LEU A 153 29.64 -2.88 21.09
C LEU A 153 28.50 -2.52 20.13
N ALA A 154 28.29 -1.24 19.84
CA ALA A 154 27.25 -0.78 18.93
C ALA A 154 27.37 -1.43 17.54
N GLY A 155 26.30 -2.08 17.08
CA GLY A 155 26.25 -2.76 15.78
C GLY A 155 26.98 -4.12 15.72
N LYS A 156 27.73 -4.52 16.75
CA LYS A 156 28.55 -5.76 16.72
C LYS A 156 27.81 -7.03 17.12
N GLN A 157 26.51 -6.93 17.40
CA GLN A 157 25.70 -8.07 17.83
C GLN A 157 25.42 -9.03 16.68
N LYS A 158 25.21 -10.31 17.03
CA LYS A 158 24.83 -11.36 16.06
C LYS A 158 23.43 -11.11 15.51
N GLY A 159 23.21 -11.59 14.29
CA GLY A 159 21.97 -11.37 13.52
C GLY A 159 20.79 -12.25 13.91
N VAL A 160 19.67 -11.93 13.26
CA VAL A 160 18.27 -12.20 13.62
C VAL A 160 17.86 -13.68 13.75
N HIS A 161 18.50 -14.63 13.07
CA HIS A 161 18.10 -16.05 13.10
C HIS A 161 18.77 -16.92 14.17
N ALA A 162 19.73 -16.38 14.93
CA ALA A 162 20.42 -17.13 15.99
C ALA A 162 19.56 -17.37 17.25
N PHE A 163 18.34 -16.82 17.32
CA PHE A 163 17.56 -16.72 18.55
C PHE A 163 16.30 -17.60 18.53
N ARG A 164 16.38 -18.82 19.09
CA ARG A 164 15.27 -19.79 19.17
C ARG A 164 14.21 -19.49 20.25
N GLY A 165 13.92 -18.22 20.53
CA GLY A 165 12.80 -17.82 21.40
C GLY A 165 12.96 -18.09 22.91
N ASP A 166 14.11 -18.60 23.38
CA ASP A 166 14.32 -18.87 24.81
C ASP A 166 14.45 -17.56 25.63
N ARG A 167 13.66 -17.47 26.71
CA ARG A 167 13.51 -16.28 27.57
C ARG A 167 14.82 -15.76 28.21
N GLU A 168 15.82 -16.61 28.37
CA GLU A 168 17.13 -16.24 28.93
C GLU A 168 17.99 -15.41 27.94
N TYR A 169 17.75 -15.48 26.63
CA TYR A 169 18.61 -14.82 25.63
C TYR A 169 18.39 -13.30 25.53
N TYR A 170 17.17 -12.81 25.81
CA TYR A 170 16.89 -11.36 25.83
C TYR A 170 17.72 -10.59 26.87
N LYS A 171 18.23 -11.28 27.91
CA LYS A 171 19.10 -10.68 28.93
C LYS A 171 20.51 -10.36 28.43
N HIS A 172 20.87 -10.82 27.23
CA HIS A 172 22.20 -10.65 26.63
C HIS A 172 22.22 -9.72 25.42
N LEU A 173 21.08 -9.12 25.05
CA LEU A 173 21.02 -8.09 24.03
C LEU A 173 21.65 -6.80 24.57
N HIS A 174 22.45 -6.15 23.73
CA HIS A 174 23.16 -4.92 24.07
C HIS A 174 22.40 -3.72 23.51
N ASP A 175 21.90 -2.84 24.37
CA ASP A 175 21.13 -1.68 23.92
C ASP A 175 22.03 -0.62 23.25
N CYS A 176 21.83 -0.38 21.97
CA CYS A 176 22.54 0.60 21.17
C CYS A 176 21.89 1.99 21.20
N SER A 177 20.72 2.14 21.84
CA SER A 177 19.94 3.39 21.82
C SER A 177 20.72 4.59 22.35
N ALA A 178 21.45 4.39 23.46
CA ALA A 178 22.25 5.45 24.07
C ALA A 178 23.40 5.90 23.16
N ALA A 179 24.12 4.96 22.54
CA ALA A 179 25.22 5.24 21.64
C ALA A 179 24.77 6.00 20.38
N ILE A 180 23.65 5.59 19.79
CA ILE A 180 23.07 6.26 18.62
C ILE A 180 22.63 7.68 18.98
N ASN A 181 21.89 7.86 20.07
CA ASN A 181 21.44 9.18 20.51
C ASN A 181 22.61 10.12 20.87
N LYS A 182 23.70 9.59 21.48
CA LYS A 182 24.93 10.37 21.72
C LYS A 182 25.59 10.82 20.41
N ALA A 183 25.67 9.94 19.40
CA ALA A 183 26.20 10.30 18.09
C ALA A 183 25.34 11.38 17.39
N VAL A 184 24.01 11.25 17.43
CA VAL A 184 23.09 12.26 16.92
C VAL A 184 23.31 13.61 17.60
N ARG A 185 23.35 13.63 18.92
CA ARG A 185 23.57 14.86 19.70
C ARG A 185 24.94 15.47 19.44
N PHE A 186 25.98 14.65 19.32
CA PHE A 186 27.34 15.09 19.01
C PHE A 186 27.41 15.76 17.64
N LYS A 187 26.77 15.17 16.63
CA LYS A 187 26.78 15.69 15.26
C LYS A 187 26.05 17.02 15.14
N GLY A 188 24.88 17.14 15.77
CA GLY A 188 24.02 18.33 15.74
C GLY A 188 23.35 18.57 14.38
N VAL A 189 24.11 18.62 13.29
CA VAL A 189 23.64 18.75 11.89
C VAL A 189 24.55 17.94 10.96
N GLY A 190 23.96 17.24 9.99
CA GLY A 190 24.64 16.41 9.00
C GLY A 190 24.46 14.91 9.24
N GLU A 191 25.42 14.10 8.78
CA GLU A 191 25.27 12.65 8.77
C GLU A 191 25.68 11.98 10.09
N VAL A 192 24.80 11.09 10.57
CA VAL A 192 25.12 10.04 11.54
C VAL A 192 25.14 8.73 10.78
N PHE A 193 26.30 8.08 10.73
CA PHE A 193 26.49 6.87 9.95
C PHE A 193 26.49 5.64 10.84
N LEU A 194 25.69 4.64 10.48
CA LEU A 194 25.65 3.32 11.09
C LEU A 194 26.40 2.34 10.16
N PRO A 195 27.64 1.92 10.49
CA PRO A 195 28.32 0.85 9.76
C PRO A 195 27.50 -0.45 9.76
N GLN A 196 27.81 -1.36 8.83
CA GLN A 196 27.14 -2.67 8.77
C GLN A 196 27.13 -3.35 10.14
N GLY A 197 25.94 -3.82 10.56
CA GLY A 197 25.77 -4.40 11.89
C GLY A 197 24.32 -4.49 12.36
N ASN A 198 24.11 -5.18 13.48
CA ASN A 198 22.83 -5.31 14.15
C ASN A 198 22.77 -4.39 15.37
N TYR A 199 21.87 -3.41 15.34
CA TYR A 199 21.67 -2.39 16.36
C TYR A 199 20.36 -2.66 17.10
N TYR A 200 20.46 -3.36 18.22
CA TYR A 200 19.31 -3.58 19.10
C TYR A 200 19.01 -2.30 19.88
N ILE A 201 17.76 -1.86 19.91
CA ILE A 201 17.35 -0.63 20.60
C ILE A 201 16.21 -0.91 21.59
N SER A 202 16.34 -0.49 22.83
CA SER A 202 15.27 -0.55 23.84
C SER A 202 14.63 0.80 24.13
N HIS A 203 15.20 1.88 23.60
CA HIS A 203 14.70 3.25 23.76
C HIS A 203 14.57 3.96 22.40
N PRO A 204 13.70 4.97 22.30
CA PRO A 204 13.52 5.72 21.06
C PRO A 204 14.80 6.40 20.57
N ILE A 205 14.96 6.44 19.24
CA ILE A 205 15.99 7.24 18.59
C ILE A 205 15.41 8.61 18.26
N LYS A 206 16.01 9.65 18.84
CA LYS A 206 15.59 11.04 18.66
C LYS A 206 16.41 11.67 17.54
N LEU A 207 15.76 12.14 16.48
CA LEU A 207 16.40 12.75 15.32
C LEU A 207 15.95 14.21 15.19
N PRO A 208 16.80 15.19 15.53
CA PRO A 208 16.49 16.60 15.33
C PRO A 208 16.55 16.98 13.84
N ILE A 209 16.01 18.16 13.53
CA ILE A 209 16.10 18.72 12.17
C ILE A 209 17.56 18.96 11.77
N GLY A 210 17.89 18.71 10.50
CA GLY A 210 19.24 18.78 9.94
C GLY A 210 20.07 17.50 10.06
N ILE A 211 19.58 16.46 10.73
CA ILE A 211 20.25 15.16 10.80
C ILE A 211 19.82 14.24 9.66
N THR A 212 20.81 13.61 9.03
CA THR A 212 20.60 12.45 8.15
C THR A 212 21.13 11.19 8.83
N LEU A 213 20.26 10.23 9.12
CA LEU A 213 20.67 8.91 9.62
C LEU A 213 20.88 7.97 8.45
N THR A 214 22.13 7.54 8.22
CA THR A 214 22.54 6.74 7.07
C THR A 214 23.09 5.39 7.52
N GLY A 215 22.69 4.31 6.87
CA GLY A 215 23.28 2.98 7.05
C GLY A 215 24.21 2.56 5.90
N GLU A 216 24.76 1.35 5.99
CA GLU A 216 25.34 0.67 4.84
C GLU A 216 24.24 -0.08 4.07
N THR A 217 24.27 0.07 2.74
CA THR A 217 23.26 -0.45 1.83
C THR A 217 22.98 -1.92 2.10
N TYR A 218 21.68 -2.19 2.22
CA TYR A 218 21.16 -3.51 2.51
C TYR A 218 21.13 -4.43 1.27
N ARG A 219 21.55 -5.69 1.43
CA ARG A 219 21.42 -6.77 0.43
C ARG A 219 20.81 -8.02 1.07
N ASN A 220 19.81 -8.59 0.40
CA ASN A 220 19.34 -9.95 0.67
C ASN A 220 20.25 -10.96 -0.01
N MET A 221 20.66 -11.98 0.73
CA MET A 221 21.34 -13.15 0.20
C MET A 221 20.53 -14.40 0.50
N SER A 222 20.42 -15.27 -0.50
CA SER A 222 19.77 -16.58 -0.38
C SER A 222 20.80 -17.68 -0.58
N ALA A 223 20.61 -18.81 0.08
CA ALA A 223 21.38 -20.02 -0.21
C ALA A 223 21.20 -20.43 -1.69
N GLY A 224 22.27 -20.83 -2.37
CA GLY A 224 22.25 -21.23 -3.79
C GLY A 224 22.39 -20.10 -4.83
N THR A 225 22.73 -18.88 -4.41
CA THR A 225 23.13 -17.79 -5.32
C THR A 225 24.62 -17.86 -5.68
N GLU A 226 25.09 -17.09 -6.69
CA GLU A 226 26.50 -17.04 -7.13
C GLU A 226 27.51 -16.68 -6.01
N ASP A 227 27.02 -16.20 -4.86
CA ASP A 227 27.79 -15.74 -3.69
C ASP A 227 27.84 -16.78 -2.54
N GLU A 228 27.76 -18.07 -2.83
CA GLU A 228 27.74 -19.16 -1.82
C GLU A 228 28.96 -19.15 -0.87
N GLU A 229 30.14 -18.73 -1.35
CA GLU A 229 31.33 -18.56 -0.50
C GLU A 229 31.18 -17.37 0.47
N LEU A 230 30.59 -16.25 0.06
CA LEU A 230 30.33 -15.11 0.94
C LEU A 230 29.23 -15.44 1.97
N PHE A 231 28.21 -16.18 1.54
CA PHE A 231 27.19 -16.73 2.44
C PHE A 231 27.83 -17.61 3.52
N LYS A 232 28.76 -18.51 3.16
CA LYS A 232 29.51 -19.35 4.12
C LYS A 232 30.42 -18.53 5.05
N ILE A 233 31.18 -17.55 4.53
CA ILE A 233 32.06 -16.69 5.34
C ILE A 233 31.25 -15.91 6.39
N TRP A 234 30.05 -15.45 6.05
CA TRP A 234 29.19 -14.70 6.97
C TRP A 234 28.39 -15.61 7.92
N ASN A 235 28.05 -16.83 7.49
CA ASN A 235 27.52 -17.88 8.36
C ASN A 235 28.55 -18.29 9.43
N ASP A 236 29.82 -18.51 9.03
CA ASP A 236 30.93 -18.91 9.91
C ASP A 236 31.32 -17.85 10.95
N ARG A 237 31.03 -16.56 10.68
CA ARG A 237 31.15 -15.47 11.66
C ARG A 237 30.02 -15.48 12.70
N GLY A 238 29.10 -16.43 12.63
CA GLY A 238 27.96 -16.61 13.52
C GLY A 238 26.89 -15.54 13.33
N TRP A 239 26.73 -15.02 12.11
CA TRP A 239 25.78 -13.95 11.82
C TRP A 239 24.42 -14.46 11.31
N PHE A 240 24.28 -15.73 10.86
CA PHE A 240 23.05 -16.28 10.24
C PHE A 240 22.85 -17.81 10.45
N ASP A 241 21.73 -18.36 9.95
CA ASP A 241 21.44 -19.79 9.71
C ASP A 241 20.75 -19.94 8.32
N GLU A 242 20.66 -21.17 7.79
CA GLU A 242 20.71 -21.63 6.38
C GLU A 242 19.83 -21.02 5.24
N ASP A 243 18.86 -20.12 5.43
CA ASP A 243 17.87 -19.80 4.35
C ASP A 243 17.75 -18.33 3.88
N CYS A 244 18.17 -17.31 4.64
CA CYS A 244 18.22 -15.92 4.15
C CYS A 244 19.14 -15.03 5.01
N ALA A 245 20.18 -14.43 4.42
CA ALA A 245 21.11 -13.54 5.12
C ALA A 245 20.91 -12.08 4.64
N CYS A 246 20.49 -11.22 5.55
CA CYS A 246 20.40 -9.77 5.34
C CYS A 246 21.73 -9.12 5.71
N VAL A 247 22.32 -8.36 4.80
CA VAL A 247 23.63 -7.72 5.02
C VAL A 247 23.49 -6.22 4.84
N GLY A 248 23.88 -5.45 5.85
CA GLY A 248 23.77 -3.98 5.88
C GLY A 248 23.60 -3.50 7.32
N SER A 249 23.08 -2.27 7.48
CA SER A 249 22.79 -1.70 8.80
C SER A 249 21.34 -1.96 9.21
N ILE A 250 21.18 -2.73 10.29
CA ILE A 250 19.89 -3.27 10.72
C ILE A 250 19.56 -2.76 12.13
N ILE A 251 18.40 -2.14 12.31
CA ILE A 251 17.89 -1.69 13.61
C ILE A 251 16.77 -2.61 14.09
N ILE A 252 16.85 -3.07 15.34
CA ILE A 252 15.94 -4.06 15.91
C ILE A 252 15.42 -3.54 17.27
N PRO A 253 14.19 -3.01 17.35
CA PRO A 253 13.58 -2.68 18.62
C PRO A 253 13.29 -3.92 19.48
N PHE A 254 13.51 -3.81 20.78
CA PHE A 254 13.14 -4.84 21.76
C PHE A 254 12.70 -4.20 23.10
N ILE A 255 12.02 -4.97 23.95
CA ILE A 255 11.54 -4.52 25.27
C ILE A 255 12.32 -5.27 26.35
N GLU A 256 13.08 -4.55 27.18
CA GLU A 256 14.00 -5.10 28.20
C GLU A 256 13.31 -5.81 29.37
N SER A 257 12.11 -5.36 29.79
CA SER A 257 11.42 -5.89 30.97
C SER A 257 9.95 -6.16 30.70
N VAL A 258 9.51 -7.40 30.92
CA VAL A 258 8.08 -7.70 31.09
C VAL A 258 7.93 -8.28 32.49
N VAL A 259 7.31 -7.52 33.38
CA VAL A 259 6.87 -8.06 34.67
C VAL A 259 5.73 -9.02 34.35
N ALA A 260 6.01 -10.32 34.36
CA ALA A 260 4.99 -11.34 34.15
C ALA A 260 4.01 -11.30 35.34
N ASN A 261 2.84 -10.67 35.16
CA ASN A 261 1.70 -11.01 36.02
C ASN A 261 1.29 -12.44 35.65
N LYS A 262 1.67 -13.38 36.51
CA LYS A 262 1.45 -14.83 36.31
C LYS A 262 -0.04 -15.22 36.26
N SER A 263 -0.97 -14.30 36.52
CA SER A 263 -2.40 -14.58 36.63
C SER A 263 -3.21 -14.41 35.35
N ASP A 264 -2.75 -13.61 34.37
CA ASP A 264 -3.63 -13.23 33.26
C ASP A 264 -3.01 -13.53 31.90
N ASN A 265 -3.68 -14.41 31.15
CA ASN A 265 -3.38 -14.66 29.74
C ASN A 265 -3.63 -13.43 28.84
N ALA A 266 -4.24 -12.37 29.37
CA ALA A 266 -4.41 -11.10 28.67
C ALA A 266 -3.04 -10.45 28.38
N ILE A 267 -2.90 -9.84 27.20
CA ILE A 267 -1.94 -8.75 27.03
C ILE A 267 -2.49 -7.64 27.91
N ALA A 268 -1.79 -7.23 28.97
CA ALA A 268 -2.23 -6.05 29.69
C ALA A 268 -2.08 -4.88 28.72
N THR A 269 -3.21 -4.34 28.29
CA THR A 269 -3.33 -3.16 27.40
C THR A 269 -2.85 -1.86 28.07
N GLU A 270 -2.26 -1.94 29.26
CA GLU A 270 -1.94 -0.82 30.16
C GLU A 270 -0.45 -0.75 30.55
N TYR A 271 0.46 -1.35 29.77
CA TYR A 271 1.89 -1.09 29.96
C TYR A 271 2.36 0.05 29.05
N SER A 272 2.77 1.16 29.67
CA SER A 272 3.51 2.19 28.96
C SER A 272 4.86 1.64 28.52
N THR A 273 5.15 1.71 27.23
CA THR A 273 6.46 1.32 26.67
C THR A 273 7.29 2.56 26.35
N PRO A 274 8.64 2.48 26.33
CA PRO A 274 9.46 3.59 25.85
C PRO A 274 9.07 4.07 24.43
N PHE A 275 8.43 3.20 23.63
CA PHE A 275 8.02 3.44 22.26
C PHE A 275 6.58 3.97 22.09
N ASP A 276 5.88 4.37 23.16
CA ASP A 276 4.49 4.84 23.06
C ASP A 276 4.31 6.06 22.15
N ARG A 277 5.35 6.86 21.95
CA ARG A 277 5.38 8.00 21.00
C ARG A 277 6.20 7.72 19.73
N GLY A 278 6.37 6.42 19.43
CA GLY A 278 7.13 5.92 18.29
C GLY A 278 8.58 5.56 18.58
N ILE A 279 9.14 4.74 17.68
CA ILE A 279 10.50 4.18 17.78
C ILE A 279 11.55 5.19 17.32
N PHE A 280 11.27 5.87 16.21
CA PHE A 280 12.03 7.02 15.74
C PHE A 280 11.18 8.28 15.90
N ARG A 281 11.70 9.23 16.68
CA ARG A 281 11.06 10.51 16.98
C ARG A 281 11.79 11.59 16.20
N ILE A 282 11.17 12.08 15.12
CA ILE A 282 11.82 12.97 14.15
C ILE A 282 11.24 14.37 14.30
N ASN A 283 12.10 15.33 14.69
CA ASN A 283 11.76 16.74 14.90
C ASN A 283 10.61 16.98 15.91
N LEU A 284 10.46 16.08 16.89
CA LEU A 284 9.48 16.18 17.97
C LEU A 284 10.13 16.81 19.21
N GLU A 285 9.39 17.66 19.93
CA GLU A 285 9.81 18.21 21.22
C GLU A 285 9.94 17.10 22.29
N GLU A 286 10.81 17.35 23.28
CA GLU A 286 10.89 16.47 24.44
C GLU A 286 9.61 16.55 25.29
N ASP A 287 9.30 15.47 26.01
CA ASP A 287 8.11 15.36 26.86
C ASP A 287 8.07 16.52 27.89
N LYS A 288 7.29 17.57 27.61
CA LYS A 288 6.98 18.60 28.60
C LYS A 288 6.06 17.96 29.65
N LYS A 289 6.57 17.76 30.87
CA LYS A 289 5.71 17.44 32.04
C LYS A 289 4.86 18.67 32.39
N ASN A 290 3.79 18.91 31.64
CA ASN A 290 2.77 19.87 32.03
C ASN A 290 1.77 19.14 32.94
N GLY A 291 1.68 19.55 34.20
CA GLY A 291 0.97 18.83 35.26
C GLY A 291 -0.43 18.34 34.88
N ASP A 292 -0.76 17.11 35.31
CA ASP A 292 -2.04 16.38 35.30
C ASP A 292 -2.93 16.44 34.05
N LYS A 293 -2.46 17.02 32.94
CA LYS A 293 -3.06 16.90 31.62
C LYS A 293 -2.04 16.30 30.68
N ASP A 294 -2.26 15.04 30.34
CA ASP A 294 -1.58 14.33 29.26
C ASP A 294 -2.00 14.87 27.87
N ASP A 295 -2.16 16.19 27.73
CA ASP A 295 -2.26 16.87 26.44
C ASP A 295 -0.81 17.03 25.90
N ALA A 296 -0.16 15.89 25.65
CA ALA A 296 1.08 15.84 24.91
C ALA A 296 0.76 16.03 23.43
N ASP A 297 0.41 17.26 23.04
CA ASP A 297 0.43 17.63 21.63
C ASP A 297 1.83 17.25 21.08
N ASP A 298 1.87 16.68 19.87
CA ASP A 298 3.11 16.33 19.16
C ASP A 298 3.84 17.61 18.67
N ASP A 299 4.12 18.50 19.61
CA ASP A 299 4.82 19.76 19.42
C ASP A 299 6.17 19.50 18.72
N TRP A 300 6.48 20.34 17.74
CA TRP A 300 7.69 20.30 16.91
C TRP A 300 8.82 21.21 17.41
N VAL A 301 10.07 20.77 17.22
CA VAL A 301 11.24 21.58 17.60
C VAL A 301 11.47 22.74 16.63
N ALA A 302 11.20 22.54 15.34
CA ALA A 302 11.39 23.55 14.30
C ALA A 302 10.10 23.76 13.47
N PRO A 303 9.55 25.00 13.41
CA PRO A 303 8.22 25.29 12.87
C PRO A 303 8.12 25.58 11.35
N PHE A 304 9.17 25.35 10.56
CA PHE A 304 9.20 25.65 9.11
C PHE A 304 9.53 24.41 8.24
N PRO A 305 8.99 24.29 7.01
CA PRO A 305 9.31 23.20 6.10
C PRO A 305 10.77 23.26 5.63
N LEU A 306 11.62 22.39 6.17
CA LEU A 306 12.99 22.21 5.71
C LEU A 306 13.21 20.74 5.38
N ASN A 307 13.33 20.40 4.09
CA ASN A 307 13.74 19.06 3.66
C ASN A 307 15.27 18.91 3.76
N VAL A 308 15.78 19.01 4.99
CA VAL A 308 17.22 18.94 5.32
C VAL A 308 17.58 17.73 6.16
N SER A 309 16.57 16.94 6.54
CA SER A 309 16.72 15.70 7.29
C SER A 309 16.29 14.50 6.46
N ALA A 310 16.94 13.36 6.67
CA ALA A 310 16.62 12.14 5.96
C ALA A 310 17.00 10.88 6.74
N MET A 311 16.39 9.75 6.35
CA MET A 311 16.84 8.42 6.72
C MET A 311 17.17 7.66 5.45
N LYS A 312 18.36 7.03 5.41
CA LYS A 312 18.91 6.42 4.20
C LYS A 312 19.54 5.06 4.45
N ASP A 313 19.36 4.14 3.51
CA ASP A 313 20.12 2.88 3.41
C ASP A 313 20.06 2.02 4.68
N LEU A 314 18.87 1.89 5.27
CA LEU A 314 18.64 1.18 6.54
C LEU A 314 17.54 0.15 6.43
N ALA A 315 17.66 -0.91 7.23
CA ALA A 315 16.58 -1.86 7.44
C ALA A 315 16.16 -1.87 8.91
N ILE A 316 14.85 -1.87 9.16
CA ILE A 316 14.27 -1.85 10.51
C ILE A 316 13.40 -3.10 10.64
N PHE A 317 13.70 -3.94 11.62
CA PHE A 317 13.08 -5.25 11.79
C PHE A 317 12.35 -5.37 13.13
N ASN A 318 11.06 -5.66 13.08
CA ASN A 318 10.36 -6.26 14.20
C ASN A 318 10.35 -7.79 14.02
N MET A 319 11.03 -8.50 14.92
CA MET A 319 11.28 -9.93 14.75
C MET A 319 10.01 -10.76 15.04
N PHE A 320 9.54 -11.58 14.11
CA PHE A 320 8.50 -12.56 14.41
C PHE A 320 8.72 -13.81 13.57
N TYR A 321 9.39 -14.81 14.14
CA TYR A 321 9.58 -16.10 13.47
C TYR A 321 9.41 -17.23 14.47
N THR A 322 8.22 -17.85 14.49
CA THR A 322 8.06 -19.19 15.07
C THR A 322 7.22 -20.03 14.11
N GLU A 323 7.70 -21.24 13.81
CA GLU A 323 6.93 -22.26 13.07
C GLU A 323 5.89 -22.94 13.97
N GLU A 324 6.12 -22.94 15.29
CA GLU A 324 5.15 -23.35 16.31
C GLU A 324 4.64 -22.12 17.06
N ILE A 325 3.39 -21.74 16.82
CA ILE A 325 2.80 -20.57 17.48
C ILE A 325 2.24 -20.99 18.85
N ARG A 326 2.95 -20.62 19.93
CA ARG A 326 2.40 -20.61 21.29
C ARG A 326 2.23 -19.17 21.77
N PHE A 327 1.07 -18.57 21.47
CA PHE A 327 0.71 -17.19 21.82
C PHE A 327 0.80 -16.83 23.32
N SER A 328 1.05 -17.80 24.19
CA SER A 328 1.31 -17.58 25.62
C SER A 328 2.75 -17.16 25.93
N ASP A 329 3.67 -17.19 24.95
CA ASP A 329 5.05 -16.76 25.18
C ASP A 329 5.19 -15.24 25.21
N ILE A 330 5.98 -14.77 26.18
CA ILE A 330 6.20 -13.36 26.49
C ILE A 330 6.97 -12.65 25.37
N ALA A 331 7.83 -13.38 24.66
CA ALA A 331 8.58 -12.90 23.51
C ALA A 331 7.66 -12.51 22.34
N ILE A 332 6.67 -13.36 22.03
CA ILE A 332 5.65 -13.10 21.00
C ILE A 332 4.84 -11.86 21.36
N LYS A 333 4.46 -11.69 22.62
CA LYS A 333 3.74 -10.50 23.10
C LYS A 333 4.53 -9.21 22.88
N ASN A 334 5.84 -9.20 23.15
CA ASN A 334 6.68 -8.00 22.92
C ASN A 334 6.70 -7.56 21.46
N HIS A 335 6.81 -8.51 20.53
CA HIS A 335 6.83 -8.19 19.10
C HIS A 335 5.48 -7.69 18.59
N ILE A 336 4.37 -8.22 19.12
CA ILE A 336 3.05 -7.69 18.82
C ILE A 336 2.92 -6.26 19.38
N GLU A 337 3.36 -6.02 20.60
CA GLU A 337 3.31 -4.67 21.20
C GLU A 337 4.15 -3.66 20.42
N ILE A 338 5.35 -4.03 19.97
CA ILE A 338 6.16 -3.20 19.06
C ILE A 338 5.43 -2.95 17.72
N ALA A 339 4.80 -3.97 17.14
CA ALA A 339 4.07 -3.83 15.88
C ALA A 339 2.88 -2.86 15.97
N ARG A 340 2.32 -2.70 17.18
CA ARG A 340 1.22 -1.77 17.49
C ARG A 340 1.69 -0.35 17.78
N LYS A 341 2.99 -0.05 17.68
CA LYS A 341 3.53 1.32 17.79
C LYS A 341 3.94 1.82 16.41
N GLU A 342 3.82 3.12 16.19
CA GLU A 342 4.35 3.74 14.99
C GLU A 342 5.88 3.64 14.97
N CYS A 343 6.44 3.11 13.88
CA CYS A 343 7.89 2.98 13.78
C CYS A 343 8.54 4.37 13.69
N CYS A 344 8.11 5.21 12.75
CA CYS A 344 8.60 6.57 12.60
C CYS A 344 7.45 7.58 12.80
N VAL A 345 7.64 8.52 13.74
CA VAL A 345 6.73 9.66 13.95
C VAL A 345 7.49 10.94 13.60
N ILE A 346 6.95 11.71 12.65
CA ILE A 346 7.65 12.81 11.99
C ILE A 346 6.87 14.11 12.08
N ALA A 347 7.54 15.18 12.51
CA ALA A 347 7.10 16.55 12.28
C ALA A 347 7.99 17.26 11.25
N GLY A 348 7.41 18.04 10.35
CA GLY A 348 8.13 18.74 9.28
C GLY A 348 8.41 17.90 8.03
N GLY A 349 9.12 18.51 7.07
CA GLY A 349 9.56 17.86 5.84
C GLY A 349 10.68 16.86 6.11
N TYR A 350 10.60 15.67 5.51
CA TYR A 350 11.57 14.60 5.74
C TYR A 350 11.64 13.67 4.53
N THR A 351 12.84 13.14 4.27
CA THR A 351 13.07 12.18 3.18
C THR A 351 13.42 10.79 3.73
N PHE A 352 12.65 9.78 3.35
CA PHE A 352 13.07 8.38 3.43
C PHE A 352 13.59 7.93 2.07
N GLN A 353 14.79 7.35 2.03
CA GLN A 353 15.42 6.88 0.79
C GLN A 353 16.06 5.50 1.01
N ASN A 354 15.66 4.49 0.23
CA ASN A 354 16.21 3.13 0.38
C ASN A 354 16.11 2.58 1.82
N VAL A 355 14.99 2.84 2.49
CA VAL A 355 14.70 2.34 3.83
C VAL A 355 13.71 1.18 3.75
N LYS A 356 13.96 0.12 4.51
CA LYS A 356 13.14 -1.09 4.55
C LYS A 356 12.55 -1.32 5.93
N TRP A 357 11.25 -1.59 5.99
CA TRP A 357 10.56 -1.95 7.21
C TRP A 357 10.05 -3.39 7.11
N TYR A 358 10.34 -4.18 8.14
CA TYR A 358 9.88 -5.56 8.27
C TYR A 358 9.01 -5.69 9.52
N ASN A 359 7.77 -6.13 9.32
CA ASN A 359 6.75 -6.35 10.36
C ASN A 359 6.36 -5.08 11.14
N PHE A 360 6.30 -3.94 10.46
CA PHE A 360 5.73 -2.70 10.98
C PHE A 360 4.46 -2.34 10.20
N PRO A 361 3.26 -2.71 10.69
CA PRO A 361 2.01 -2.34 10.05
C PRO A 361 1.72 -0.83 10.12
N MET A 362 2.45 -0.09 10.97
CA MET A 362 2.43 1.38 11.06
C MET A 362 3.86 1.92 10.93
N ALA A 363 4.41 1.88 9.73
CA ALA A 363 5.82 2.20 9.50
C ALA A 363 6.11 3.71 9.59
N ILE A 364 5.25 4.54 9.01
CA ILE A 364 5.50 5.98 8.87
C ILE A 364 4.24 6.77 9.22
N LYS A 365 4.35 7.72 10.15
CA LYS A 365 3.29 8.66 10.51
C LYS A 365 3.84 10.08 10.56
N TRP A 366 3.34 10.94 9.69
CA TRP A 366 3.45 12.38 9.92
C TRP A 366 2.44 12.81 10.99
N THR A 367 2.83 13.81 11.78
CA THR A 367 1.97 14.43 12.80
C THR A 367 0.82 15.22 12.17
N GLY A 368 -0.13 15.65 12.99
CA GLY A 368 -1.29 16.46 12.57
C GLY A 368 -0.98 17.92 12.21
N HIS A 369 0.29 18.26 11.98
CA HIS A 369 0.74 19.63 11.70
C HIS A 369 0.97 19.86 10.20
N TYR A 370 0.98 21.14 9.80
CA TYR A 370 1.28 21.53 8.43
C TYR A 370 2.72 21.15 8.06
N THR A 371 2.89 20.37 6.98
CA THR A 371 4.20 19.80 6.61
C THR A 371 4.40 19.65 5.10
N ASP A 372 5.29 20.47 4.52
CA ASP A 372 5.65 20.37 3.10
C ASP A 372 6.85 19.44 2.84
N LEU A 373 7.08 19.12 1.57
CA LEU A 373 8.28 18.43 1.07
C LEU A 373 8.48 17.05 1.71
N ARG A 374 7.38 16.33 1.91
CA ARG A 374 7.36 14.94 2.41
C ARG A 374 7.78 14.01 1.27
N LYS A 375 8.84 13.21 1.49
CA LYS A 375 9.40 12.34 0.45
C LYS A 375 9.65 10.91 0.94
N ILE A 376 9.18 9.94 0.16
CA ILE A 376 9.47 8.51 0.30
C ILE A 376 9.94 8.01 -1.07
N THR A 377 11.16 7.49 -1.16
CA THR A 377 11.71 6.98 -2.41
C THR A 377 12.48 5.67 -2.22
N ASP A 378 12.30 4.74 -3.14
CA ASP A 378 13.05 3.47 -3.20
C ASP A 378 12.91 2.62 -1.91
N CYS A 379 11.77 2.75 -1.24
CA CYS A 379 11.49 2.13 0.06
C CYS A 379 10.68 0.84 -0.08
N SER A 380 10.74 -0.03 0.94
CA SER A 380 9.87 -1.20 1.01
C SER A 380 9.31 -1.44 2.41
N ILE A 381 8.02 -1.74 2.51
CA ILE A 381 7.36 -2.12 3.76
C ILE A 381 6.80 -3.53 3.58
N GLN A 382 7.32 -4.47 4.37
CA GLN A 382 6.93 -5.87 4.32
C GLN A 382 6.28 -6.30 5.64
N LEU A 383 5.16 -7.00 5.54
CA LEU A 383 4.42 -7.53 6.67
C LEU A 383 4.27 -9.04 6.47
N HIS A 384 4.73 -9.83 7.44
CA HIS A 384 4.60 -11.28 7.40
C HIS A 384 3.21 -11.75 7.87
N GLN A 385 2.69 -12.87 7.35
CA GLN A 385 1.35 -13.37 7.74
C GLN A 385 1.28 -13.71 9.23
N ASN A 386 2.37 -14.22 9.81
CA ASN A 386 2.36 -14.62 11.21
C ASN A 386 2.14 -13.44 12.17
N ILE A 387 2.73 -12.27 11.90
CA ILE A 387 2.53 -11.08 12.74
C ILE A 387 1.11 -10.53 12.57
N ARG A 388 0.54 -10.57 11.34
CA ARG A 388 -0.87 -10.22 11.10
C ARG A 388 -1.81 -11.10 11.92
N ASN A 389 -1.70 -12.41 11.76
CA ASN A 389 -2.50 -13.39 12.48
C ASN A 389 -2.39 -13.20 13.99
N ALA A 390 -1.18 -12.87 14.47
CA ALA A 390 -0.94 -12.61 15.88
C ALA A 390 -1.68 -11.35 16.37
N ILE A 391 -1.62 -10.25 15.64
CA ILE A 391 -2.37 -9.02 15.95
C ILE A 391 -3.88 -9.28 15.88
N ASP A 392 -4.36 -9.96 14.83
CA ASP A 392 -5.79 -10.25 14.62
C ASP A 392 -6.36 -11.15 15.73
N SER A 393 -5.55 -12.08 16.24
CA SER A 393 -5.96 -13.01 17.31
C SER A 393 -6.30 -12.32 18.64
N LEU A 394 -5.88 -11.07 18.84
CA LEU A 394 -6.07 -10.34 20.09
C LEU A 394 -7.50 -9.85 20.31
N LYS A 395 -8.41 -10.01 19.34
CA LYS A 395 -9.85 -9.69 19.44
C LYS A 395 -10.13 -8.38 20.18
N ASP A 396 -9.40 -7.31 19.85
CA ASP A 396 -9.74 -5.98 20.34
C ASP A 396 -11.06 -5.55 19.70
N GLU A 397 -12.04 -5.12 20.49
CA GLU A 397 -13.35 -4.66 20.00
C GLU A 397 -13.25 -3.28 19.32
N LYS A 398 -12.15 -2.55 19.53
CA LYS A 398 -11.88 -1.24 18.92
C LYS A 398 -10.79 -1.33 17.85
N ARG A 399 -11.05 -2.08 16.79
CA ARG A 399 -10.11 -2.22 15.65
C ARG A 399 -10.03 -0.91 14.84
N GLU A 400 -9.20 0.03 15.27
CA GLU A 400 -8.79 1.15 14.42
C GLU A 400 -7.93 0.65 13.26
N CYS A 401 -8.13 1.20 12.06
CA CYS A 401 -7.36 0.81 10.88
C CYS A 401 -5.86 1.14 11.06
N MET A 402 -4.99 0.16 10.81
CA MET A 402 -3.54 0.34 10.82
C MET A 402 -3.04 0.64 9.41
N TYR A 403 -2.70 1.90 9.15
CA TYR A 403 -2.10 2.33 7.89
C TYR A 403 -0.58 2.25 7.95
N MET A 404 0.04 1.60 6.95
CA MET A 404 1.50 1.55 6.84
C MET A 404 2.12 2.94 6.76
N ILE A 405 1.47 3.84 6.01
CA ILE A 405 1.87 5.24 5.84
C ILE A 405 0.67 6.12 6.15
N THR A 406 0.82 7.03 7.12
CA THR A 406 -0.21 7.98 7.52
C THR A 406 0.29 9.41 7.35
N ILE A 407 -0.41 10.18 6.52
CA ILE A 407 -0.21 11.62 6.29
C ILE A 407 -1.54 12.32 6.61
N PRO A 408 -1.76 12.71 7.87
CA PRO A 408 -3.11 13.02 8.35
C PRO A 408 -3.53 14.48 8.17
N PHE A 409 -2.62 15.36 7.75
CA PHE A 409 -2.88 16.80 7.69
C PHE A 409 -2.20 17.49 6.50
N LEU A 410 -2.60 18.75 6.30
CA LEU A 410 -2.22 19.61 5.20
C LEU A 410 -0.71 19.69 4.97
N GLY A 411 -0.32 19.77 3.70
CA GLY A 411 1.04 20.10 3.31
C GLY A 411 1.30 19.81 1.84
N ASP A 412 2.36 20.38 1.33
CA ASP A 412 2.53 20.57 -0.10
C ASP A 412 3.73 19.78 -0.67
N ALA A 413 3.70 19.55 -1.98
CA ALA A 413 4.78 18.90 -2.72
C ALA A 413 5.14 17.48 -2.21
N LEU A 414 4.12 16.65 -1.98
CA LEU A 414 4.28 15.23 -1.60
C LEU A 414 4.95 14.44 -2.73
N GLN A 415 5.91 13.58 -2.39
CA GLN A 415 6.52 12.61 -3.32
C GLN A 415 6.57 11.22 -2.68
N ILE A 416 5.85 10.26 -3.25
CA ILE A 416 6.01 8.84 -2.94
C ILE A 416 6.34 8.14 -4.26
N THR A 417 7.57 7.65 -4.39
CA THR A 417 8.06 7.04 -5.64
C THR A 417 8.82 5.74 -5.40
N HIS A 418 8.69 4.74 -6.27
CA HIS A 418 9.37 3.45 -6.11
C HIS A 418 9.17 2.82 -4.72
N LEU A 419 7.99 2.98 -4.14
CA LEU A 419 7.60 2.31 -2.91
C LEU A 419 7.10 0.91 -3.25
N CYS A 420 7.53 -0.10 -2.49
CA CYS A 420 6.95 -1.44 -2.52
C CYS A 420 6.24 -1.74 -1.19
N THR A 421 4.95 -2.07 -1.22
CA THR A 421 4.25 -2.59 -0.05
C THR A 421 3.87 -4.05 -0.27
N ASP A 422 4.37 -4.92 0.59
CA ASP A 422 4.00 -6.34 0.60
C ASP A 422 3.38 -6.68 1.94
N ALA A 423 2.07 -6.84 1.96
CA ALA A 423 1.37 -7.31 3.15
C ALA A 423 0.74 -8.68 2.99
N GLY A 424 1.29 -9.53 2.10
CA GLY A 424 1.11 -10.98 2.05
C GLY A 424 -0.30 -11.56 2.23
N SER A 425 -1.37 -10.77 2.08
CA SER A 425 -2.75 -11.21 2.26
C SER A 425 -3.59 -10.82 1.06
N PHE A 426 -4.24 -11.84 0.51
CA PHE A 426 -5.20 -11.74 -0.59
C PHE A 426 -6.64 -11.62 -0.09
N ASN A 427 -6.84 -11.54 1.24
CA ASN A 427 -8.16 -11.55 1.86
C ASN A 427 -8.70 -10.11 2.04
N PRO A 428 -9.84 -9.76 1.41
CA PRO A 428 -10.46 -8.45 1.56
C PRO A 428 -10.84 -8.09 2.99
N GLU A 429 -11.14 -9.07 3.85
CA GLU A 429 -11.46 -8.82 5.27
C GLU A 429 -10.23 -8.34 6.04
N GLU A 430 -9.05 -8.92 5.78
CA GLU A 430 -7.78 -8.48 6.38
C GLU A 430 -7.39 -7.07 5.89
N GLN A 431 -7.69 -6.77 4.62
CA GLN A 431 -7.54 -5.43 4.05
C GLN A 431 -8.49 -4.40 4.66
N GLN A 432 -9.47 -4.77 5.48
CA GLN A 432 -10.27 -3.79 6.24
C GLN A 432 -9.49 -3.21 7.41
N PHE A 433 -8.64 -4.02 8.05
CA PHE A 433 -7.91 -3.62 9.24
C PHE A 433 -6.50 -3.11 8.93
N PHE A 434 -5.76 -3.82 8.07
CA PHE A 434 -4.45 -3.39 7.59
C PHE A 434 -4.60 -2.65 6.25
N LYS A 435 -4.11 -1.42 6.21
CA LYS A 435 -4.25 -0.50 5.06
C LYS A 435 -2.88 -0.01 4.60
N GLY A 436 -2.79 0.43 3.35
CA GLY A 436 -1.53 0.86 2.74
C GLY A 436 -1.20 2.31 3.08
N ILE A 437 -1.80 3.25 2.34
CA ILE A 437 -1.41 4.66 2.37
C ILE A 437 -2.64 5.51 2.69
N TYR A 438 -2.56 6.33 3.73
CA TYR A 438 -3.55 7.36 4.03
C TYR A 438 -2.96 8.74 3.78
N VAL A 439 -3.60 9.50 2.89
CA VAL A 439 -3.21 10.87 2.56
C VAL A 439 -4.41 11.79 2.70
N ARG A 440 -4.29 12.80 3.57
CA ARG A 440 -5.31 13.81 3.78
C ARG A 440 -4.80 15.22 3.49
N SER A 441 -5.59 15.99 2.76
CA SER A 441 -5.39 17.43 2.54
C SER A 441 -4.03 17.79 1.95
N CYS A 442 -3.42 16.92 1.14
CA CYS A 442 -2.17 17.25 0.45
C CYS A 442 -2.42 18.12 -0.77
N HIS A 443 -1.68 19.21 -0.94
CA HIS A 443 -1.77 20.07 -2.12
C HIS A 443 -0.51 20.00 -2.98
N GLY A 444 -0.65 19.54 -4.22
CA GLY A 444 0.48 19.32 -5.11
C GLY A 444 1.30 18.10 -4.70
N GLY A 445 1.55 17.20 -5.65
CA GLY A 445 2.42 16.05 -5.40
C GLY A 445 2.09 14.86 -6.28
N SER A 446 2.81 13.76 -6.05
CA SER A 446 2.58 12.52 -6.77
C SER A 446 2.86 11.28 -5.95
N ILE A 447 2.06 10.24 -6.20
CA ILE A 447 2.34 8.85 -5.83
C ILE A 447 2.56 8.10 -7.14
N SER A 448 3.81 7.71 -7.44
CA SER A 448 4.13 7.13 -8.73
C SER A 448 5.14 6.00 -8.74
N ASP A 449 4.98 5.11 -9.74
CA ASP A 449 5.95 4.05 -10.03
C ASP A 449 6.14 3.10 -8.82
N CYS A 450 5.09 2.90 -8.03
CA CYS A 450 5.05 2.05 -6.84
C CYS A 450 4.41 0.67 -7.12
N ILE A 451 4.75 -0.32 -6.30
CA ILE A 451 4.04 -1.61 -6.19
C ILE A 451 3.25 -1.58 -4.88
N ILE A 452 1.93 -1.61 -4.97
CA ILE A 452 1.03 -1.38 -3.84
C ILE A 452 0.02 -2.53 -3.72
N ASN A 453 0.10 -3.29 -2.63
CA ASN A 453 -0.74 -4.47 -2.42
C ASN A 453 -1.84 -4.23 -1.36
N MET A 454 -2.08 -2.98 -0.97
CA MET A 454 -3.00 -2.58 0.09
C MET A 454 -3.76 -1.29 -0.26
N ASP A 455 -4.90 -1.06 0.38
CA ASP A 455 -5.78 0.08 0.09
C ASP A 455 -5.08 1.45 0.27
N VAL A 456 -5.41 2.39 -0.62
CA VAL A 456 -4.94 3.78 -0.59
C VAL A 456 -6.13 4.71 -0.41
N VAL A 457 -6.01 5.69 0.48
CA VAL A 457 -7.03 6.72 0.72
C VAL A 457 -6.48 8.08 0.34
N LEU A 458 -7.19 8.77 -0.55
CA LEU A 458 -6.96 10.16 -0.92
C LEU A 458 -8.18 10.98 -0.47
N ARG A 459 -8.00 11.77 0.59
CA ARG A 459 -9.06 12.59 1.17
C ARG A 459 -8.71 14.07 1.15
N GLY A 460 -9.56 14.94 0.63
CA GLY A 460 -9.29 16.38 0.65
C GLY A 460 -8.07 16.81 -0.18
N CYS A 461 -7.53 15.94 -1.05
CA CYS A 461 -6.27 16.20 -1.76
C CYS A 461 -6.51 17.07 -3.00
N ILE A 462 -5.60 18.00 -3.30
CA ILE A 462 -5.74 18.93 -4.44
C ILE A 462 -4.47 18.94 -5.28
N GLY A 463 -4.58 18.68 -6.59
CA GLY A 463 -3.43 18.68 -7.48
C GLY A 463 -2.45 17.53 -7.21
N VAL A 464 -2.93 16.40 -6.69
CA VAL A 464 -2.14 15.18 -6.49
C VAL A 464 -2.38 14.22 -7.66
N THR A 465 -1.30 13.66 -8.21
CA THR A 465 -1.36 12.66 -9.28
C THR A 465 -0.96 11.28 -8.77
N PHE A 466 -1.85 10.30 -8.86
CA PHE A 466 -1.60 8.88 -8.64
C PHE A 466 -1.33 8.19 -9.98
N ARG A 467 -0.07 7.91 -10.32
CA ARG A 467 0.30 7.48 -11.67
C ARG A 467 1.27 6.32 -11.78
N ASN A 468 1.13 5.51 -12.83
CA ASN A 468 2.06 4.43 -13.19
C ASN A 468 2.31 3.42 -12.06
N ASN A 469 1.37 3.26 -11.12
CA ASN A 469 1.51 2.31 -10.03
C ASN A 469 0.99 0.94 -10.45
N HIS A 470 1.58 -0.11 -9.88
CA HIS A 470 1.10 -1.47 -9.95
C HIS A 470 0.35 -1.80 -8.66
N MET A 471 -0.97 -1.91 -8.74
CA MET A 471 -1.84 -2.32 -7.63
C MET A 471 -2.21 -3.79 -7.76
N GLU A 472 -1.89 -4.60 -6.76
CA GLU A 472 -2.13 -6.05 -6.74
C GLU A 472 -3.16 -6.46 -5.67
N ASN A 473 -3.55 -7.73 -5.64
CA ASN A 473 -4.34 -8.34 -4.55
C ASN A 473 -5.72 -7.70 -4.31
N GLY A 474 -6.29 -7.06 -5.33
CA GLY A 474 -7.59 -6.38 -5.19
C GLY A 474 -7.55 -5.13 -4.32
N ALA A 475 -6.37 -4.54 -4.12
CA ALA A 475 -6.22 -3.25 -3.46
C ALA A 475 -7.11 -2.18 -4.13
N GLN A 476 -7.69 -1.31 -3.31
CA GLN A 476 -8.62 -0.28 -3.74
C GLN A 476 -8.08 1.12 -3.46
N ILE A 477 -8.32 2.07 -4.37
CA ILE A 477 -8.15 3.49 -4.10
C ILE A 477 -9.50 4.08 -3.71
N LEU A 478 -9.56 4.63 -2.51
CA LEU A 478 -10.69 5.39 -2.00
C LEU A 478 -10.43 6.88 -2.21
N ILE A 479 -11.33 7.54 -2.94
CA ILE A 479 -11.25 8.97 -3.23
C ILE A 479 -12.42 9.70 -2.58
N GLN A 480 -12.09 10.70 -1.77
CA GLN A 480 -13.05 11.49 -1.00
C GLN A 480 -12.68 12.98 -1.11
N GLU A 481 -13.62 13.83 -1.52
CA GLU A 481 -13.48 15.30 -1.52
C GLU A 481 -12.16 15.79 -2.16
N SER A 482 -11.77 15.24 -3.33
CA SER A 482 -10.41 15.41 -3.86
C SER A 482 -10.36 15.84 -5.33
N VAL A 483 -9.44 16.77 -5.64
CA VAL A 483 -9.09 17.18 -7.00
C VAL A 483 -7.80 16.48 -7.41
N VAL A 484 -7.92 15.31 -8.04
CA VAL A 484 -6.79 14.40 -8.29
C VAL A 484 -6.81 13.81 -9.70
N GLU A 485 -5.66 13.30 -10.12
CA GLU A 485 -5.54 12.53 -11.36
C GLU A 485 -5.10 11.10 -11.04
N VAL A 486 -5.80 10.11 -11.58
CA VAL A 486 -5.46 8.68 -11.49
C VAL A 486 -5.14 8.19 -12.90
N THR A 487 -3.86 8.01 -13.22
CA THR A 487 -3.46 7.76 -14.61
C THR A 487 -2.38 6.70 -14.83
N GLY A 488 -2.53 5.89 -15.88
CA GLY A 488 -1.50 4.94 -16.30
C GLY A 488 -1.26 3.78 -15.33
N ASN A 489 -2.17 3.53 -14.38
CA ASN A 489 -1.98 2.52 -13.35
C ASN A 489 -2.41 1.12 -13.85
N HIS A 490 -1.72 0.09 -13.36
CA HIS A 490 -2.12 -1.31 -13.51
C HIS A 490 -2.87 -1.75 -12.25
N PHE A 491 -4.13 -2.15 -12.40
CA PHE A 491 -4.96 -2.67 -11.31
C PHE A 491 -5.23 -4.15 -11.53
N GLU A 492 -4.71 -5.02 -10.67
CA GLU A 492 -5.23 -6.38 -10.54
C GLU A 492 -6.58 -6.35 -9.83
N LYS A 493 -7.63 -6.76 -10.55
CA LYS A 493 -8.99 -6.78 -10.01
C LYS A 493 -9.14 -7.89 -8.97
N GLY A 494 -9.67 -7.51 -7.80
CA GLY A 494 -10.11 -8.43 -6.76
C GLY A 494 -11.63 -8.45 -6.61
N SER A 495 -12.11 -8.80 -5.42
CA SER A 495 -13.55 -8.89 -5.13
C SER A 495 -14.25 -7.55 -4.91
N ARG A 496 -13.48 -6.47 -4.80
CA ARG A 496 -13.95 -5.09 -4.73
C ARG A 496 -13.53 -4.35 -6.01
N ALA A 497 -14.21 -3.26 -6.31
CA ALA A 497 -13.80 -2.38 -7.40
C ALA A 497 -12.44 -1.74 -7.08
N SER A 498 -11.63 -1.47 -8.10
CA SER A 498 -10.28 -0.91 -7.90
C SER A 498 -10.31 0.57 -7.50
N LEU A 499 -11.36 1.30 -7.90
CA LEU A 499 -11.61 2.68 -7.50
C LEU A 499 -12.97 2.80 -6.81
N LEU A 500 -13.00 3.47 -5.67
CA LEU A 500 -14.21 3.79 -4.93
C LEU A 500 -14.28 5.30 -4.67
N PHE A 501 -15.39 5.89 -5.07
CA PHE A 501 -15.74 7.27 -4.78
C PHE A 501 -16.80 7.29 -3.68
N GLU A 502 -16.44 7.83 -2.53
CA GLU A 502 -17.30 7.82 -1.34
C GLU A 502 -17.39 9.23 -0.75
N VAL A 503 -18.52 9.52 -0.09
CA VAL A 503 -18.64 10.72 0.74
C VAL A 503 -18.47 10.34 2.21
N PRO A 504 -17.53 10.97 2.96
CA PRO A 504 -17.25 10.63 4.35
C PRO A 504 -18.49 10.72 5.27
N GLU A 505 -18.64 9.72 6.16
CA GLU A 505 -19.76 9.63 7.12
C GLU A 505 -19.94 10.86 8.02
N SER A 506 -18.86 11.61 8.28
CA SER A 506 -18.88 12.83 9.10
C SER A 506 -19.79 13.94 8.56
N ARG A 507 -20.37 13.78 7.36
CA ARG A 507 -21.18 14.79 6.66
C ARG A 507 -22.65 14.40 6.49
N ASN A 508 -23.21 13.64 7.44
CA ASN A 508 -24.64 13.29 7.48
C ASN A 508 -25.63 14.47 7.63
N MET A 509 -25.21 15.73 7.46
CA MET A 509 -26.10 16.90 7.50
C MET A 509 -26.00 17.73 6.21
N GLU A 510 -27.12 17.88 5.51
CA GLU A 510 -27.26 18.61 4.23
C GLU A 510 -26.79 20.08 4.27
N ASN A 511 -26.54 20.65 5.46
CA ASN A 511 -26.31 22.08 5.67
C ASN A 511 -24.84 22.51 5.79
N ASP A 512 -23.87 21.59 5.69
CA ASP A 512 -22.43 21.89 5.90
C ASP A 512 -21.59 21.78 4.62
N ARG A 513 -22.20 21.99 3.44
CA ARG A 513 -21.52 21.94 2.14
C ARG A 513 -20.75 23.23 1.87
N SER A 514 -19.43 23.11 1.75
CA SER A 514 -18.49 24.12 1.27
C SER A 514 -18.11 23.87 -0.20
N PRO A 515 -17.84 24.91 -1.02
CA PRO A 515 -17.38 24.74 -2.41
C PRO A 515 -16.08 23.94 -2.59
N VAL A 516 -15.33 23.65 -1.52
CA VAL A 516 -14.13 22.81 -1.51
C VAL A 516 -14.43 21.30 -1.38
N ASP A 517 -15.70 20.93 -1.38
CA ASP A 517 -16.16 19.57 -1.05
C ASP A 517 -16.40 18.66 -2.25
N GLU A 518 -16.17 19.15 -3.47
CA GLU A 518 -16.34 18.39 -4.71
C GLU A 518 -15.06 17.64 -5.10
N SER A 519 -15.21 16.38 -5.46
CA SER A 519 -14.15 15.62 -6.10
C SER A 519 -14.14 15.89 -7.61
N ASN A 520 -13.08 16.52 -8.11
CA ASN A 520 -12.86 16.73 -9.53
C ASN A 520 -11.72 15.82 -9.99
N VAL A 521 -12.05 14.71 -10.65
CA VAL A 521 -11.10 13.62 -10.89
C VAL A 521 -10.93 13.32 -12.37
N ILE A 522 -9.67 13.25 -12.80
CA ILE A 522 -9.31 12.74 -14.13
C ILE A 522 -8.85 11.29 -13.94
N ILE A 523 -9.47 10.36 -14.66
CA ILE A 523 -9.10 8.95 -14.66
C ILE A 523 -8.72 8.60 -16.09
N SER A 524 -7.43 8.34 -16.33
CA SER A 524 -6.92 8.25 -17.70
C SER A 524 -5.92 7.13 -17.93
N GLY A 525 -6.10 6.31 -18.95
CA GLY A 525 -5.08 5.33 -19.38
C GLY A 525 -4.84 4.20 -18.37
N ASN A 526 -5.80 3.88 -17.51
CA ASN A 526 -5.64 2.80 -16.52
C ASN A 526 -6.00 1.43 -17.11
N TYR A 527 -5.32 0.40 -16.62
CA TYR A 527 -5.46 -0.99 -17.03
C TYR A 527 -6.10 -1.79 -15.90
N PHE A 528 -7.32 -2.27 -16.10
CA PHE A 528 -8.00 -3.13 -15.13
C PHE A 528 -7.82 -4.60 -15.53
N MET A 529 -6.87 -5.27 -14.91
CA MET A 529 -6.44 -6.62 -15.26
C MET A 529 -7.19 -7.67 -14.45
N THR A 530 -7.71 -8.67 -15.17
CA THR A 530 -8.27 -9.89 -14.59
C THR A 530 -7.38 -11.07 -14.92
N TYR A 531 -7.21 -12.00 -13.97
CA TYR A 531 -6.44 -13.22 -14.21
C TYR A 531 -7.37 -14.43 -14.20
N THR A 532 -7.43 -15.14 -15.32
CA THR A 532 -8.16 -16.42 -15.41
C THR A 532 -7.20 -17.54 -15.01
N LEU A 533 -7.15 -17.87 -13.72
CA LEU A 533 -6.38 -19.00 -13.18
C LEU A 533 -7.16 -20.32 -13.21
N ARG A 534 -6.44 -21.44 -13.26
CA ARG A 534 -7.00 -22.80 -13.13
C ARG A 534 -7.68 -23.00 -11.78
N SER A 535 -8.86 -23.61 -11.78
CA SER A 535 -9.61 -23.91 -10.56
C SER A 535 -9.00 -25.04 -9.71
N ASP A 536 -8.09 -25.84 -10.27
CA ASP A 536 -7.36 -26.91 -9.59
C ASP A 536 -5.96 -26.50 -9.12
N ALA A 537 -5.58 -25.23 -9.32
CA ALA A 537 -4.45 -24.65 -8.63
C ALA A 537 -4.70 -24.79 -7.12
N SER A 538 -3.85 -25.56 -6.44
CA SER A 538 -3.97 -25.79 -4.99
C SER A 538 -4.08 -24.44 -4.25
N GLU A 539 -4.72 -24.40 -3.09
CA GLU A 539 -4.78 -23.18 -2.26
C GLU A 539 -3.39 -22.58 -1.98
N GLN A 540 -2.32 -23.40 -2.05
CA GLN A 540 -0.92 -22.96 -1.97
C GLN A 540 -0.39 -22.22 -3.21
N THR A 541 -1.07 -22.29 -4.36
CA THR A 541 -0.76 -21.59 -5.62
C THR A 541 -1.74 -20.45 -5.95
N ALA A 542 -2.82 -20.28 -5.17
CA ALA A 542 -3.86 -19.27 -5.39
C ALA A 542 -3.46 -17.90 -4.80
N GLN A 543 -2.41 -17.27 -5.34
CA GLN A 543 -2.02 -15.89 -5.04
C GLN A 543 -2.92 -14.84 -5.73
N ARG A 544 -4.14 -15.19 -6.17
CA ARG A 544 -5.03 -14.26 -6.88
C ARG A 544 -6.49 -14.51 -6.54
N THR A 545 -7.33 -13.49 -6.70
CA THR A 545 -8.77 -13.59 -6.45
C THR A 545 -9.42 -14.58 -7.44
N PRO A 546 -10.15 -15.60 -6.99
CA PRO A 546 -10.85 -16.52 -7.88
C PRO A 546 -11.83 -15.76 -8.78
N ILE A 547 -11.91 -16.10 -10.07
CA ILE A 547 -12.69 -15.32 -11.05
C ILE A 547 -14.17 -15.14 -10.67
N LYS A 548 -14.77 -16.12 -9.99
CA LYS A 548 -16.16 -16.05 -9.48
C LYS A 548 -16.37 -15.00 -8.40
N LYS A 549 -15.31 -14.60 -7.72
CA LYS A 549 -15.31 -13.58 -6.66
C LYS A 549 -14.86 -12.22 -7.17
N VAL A 550 -14.30 -12.13 -8.38
CA VAL A 550 -13.83 -10.85 -8.94
C VAL A 550 -15.02 -9.91 -9.14
N SER A 551 -14.85 -8.65 -8.72
CA SER A 551 -15.89 -7.63 -8.86
C SER A 551 -16.20 -7.37 -10.34
N PRO A 552 -17.48 -7.39 -10.73
CA PRO A 552 -17.87 -7.07 -12.10
C PRO A 552 -17.65 -5.58 -12.42
N TYR A 553 -17.45 -4.72 -11.42
CA TYR A 553 -17.24 -3.28 -11.57
C TYR A 553 -15.77 -2.91 -11.38
N ASP A 554 -15.28 -1.98 -12.20
CA ASP A 554 -13.92 -1.44 -12.13
C ASP A 554 -13.86 -0.22 -11.21
N ILE A 555 -14.91 0.60 -11.27
CA ILE A 555 -15.07 1.83 -10.50
C ILE A 555 -16.47 1.84 -9.89
N VAL A 556 -16.59 2.26 -8.63
CA VAL A 556 -17.87 2.38 -7.93
C VAL A 556 -18.05 3.80 -7.38
N PHE A 557 -19.27 4.32 -7.48
CA PHE A 557 -19.67 5.62 -6.95
C PHE A 557 -20.76 5.48 -5.89
N ASP A 558 -20.66 6.25 -4.82
CA ASP A 558 -21.74 6.42 -3.84
C ASP A 558 -22.94 7.19 -4.43
N LYS A 559 -24.13 6.59 -4.40
CA LYS A 559 -25.42 7.14 -4.88
C LYS A 559 -25.88 8.33 -4.08
N LYS A 560 -25.51 8.43 -2.81
CA LYS A 560 -25.99 9.45 -1.87
C LYS A 560 -25.72 10.88 -2.36
N PHE A 561 -24.82 11.05 -3.32
CA PHE A 561 -24.38 12.36 -3.78
C PHE A 561 -24.17 12.40 -5.28
N GLY A 562 -25.25 12.25 -6.04
CA GLY A 562 -25.29 12.65 -7.44
C GLY A 562 -25.09 14.16 -7.61
N GLY A 563 -23.97 14.74 -7.16
CA GLY A 563 -23.62 16.17 -7.16
C GLY A 563 -22.26 16.53 -6.55
N VAL A 564 -21.48 15.56 -6.06
CA VAL A 564 -20.19 15.83 -5.37
C VAL A 564 -18.98 15.35 -6.19
N PHE A 565 -19.21 14.79 -7.37
CA PHE A 565 -18.16 14.27 -8.25
C PHE A 565 -18.30 14.84 -9.66
N ASN A 566 -17.18 15.31 -10.22
CA ASN A 566 -17.00 15.50 -11.65
C ASN A 566 -15.85 14.59 -12.09
N VAL A 567 -16.16 13.61 -12.92
CA VAL A 567 -15.17 12.63 -13.35
C VAL A 567 -15.00 12.68 -14.86
N ARG A 568 -13.78 12.94 -15.32
CA ARG A 568 -13.41 12.75 -16.73
C ARG A 568 -12.75 11.39 -16.89
N LEU A 569 -13.34 10.57 -17.75
CA LEU A 569 -12.77 9.28 -18.16
C LEU A 569 -12.10 9.43 -19.51
N THR A 570 -10.90 8.86 -19.66
CA THR A 570 -10.21 8.79 -20.95
C THR A 570 -9.39 7.50 -21.08
N ALA A 571 -9.58 6.72 -22.15
CA ALA A 571 -8.81 5.53 -22.47
C ALA A 571 -8.59 4.54 -21.30
N ASN A 572 -9.65 4.22 -20.55
CA ASN A 572 -9.59 3.23 -19.46
C ASN A 572 -10.12 1.89 -19.96
N TYR A 573 -9.39 0.80 -19.80
CA TYR A 573 -9.80 -0.47 -20.37
C TYR A 573 -9.59 -1.65 -19.42
N ARG A 574 -10.44 -2.65 -19.59
CA ARG A 574 -10.32 -3.94 -18.92
C ARG A 574 -9.58 -4.94 -19.82
N TYR A 575 -8.68 -5.70 -19.22
CA TYR A 575 -7.89 -6.75 -19.86
C TYR A 575 -8.10 -8.08 -19.15
N SER A 576 -8.07 -9.17 -19.91
CA SER A 576 -8.12 -10.54 -19.38
C SER A 576 -6.83 -11.27 -19.71
N HIS A 577 -6.05 -11.56 -18.68
CA HIS A 577 -4.83 -12.34 -18.76
C HIS A 577 -5.13 -13.82 -18.56
N ASN A 578 -4.69 -14.63 -19.52
CA ASN A 578 -4.72 -16.08 -19.49
C ASN A 578 -3.29 -16.64 -19.62
N GLU A 579 -3.11 -17.96 -19.54
CA GLU A 579 -1.78 -18.59 -19.56
C GLU A 579 -0.99 -18.36 -20.86
N LEU A 580 -1.64 -17.87 -21.91
CA LEU A 580 -1.03 -17.55 -23.20
C LEU A 580 -0.81 -16.03 -23.39
N GLY A 581 -1.07 -15.21 -22.36
CA GLY A 581 -0.73 -13.79 -22.34
C GLY A 581 -1.64 -12.88 -23.19
N SER A 582 -2.95 -13.16 -23.26
CA SER A 582 -3.86 -12.24 -23.97
C SER A 582 -3.97 -10.85 -23.33
N LEU A 583 -4.08 -9.83 -24.19
CA LEU A 583 -4.18 -8.41 -23.82
C LEU A 583 -5.22 -7.67 -24.69
N GLN A 584 -6.29 -8.33 -25.12
CA GLN A 584 -7.37 -7.68 -25.88
C GLN A 584 -8.23 -6.79 -24.96
N PRO A 585 -8.35 -5.47 -25.22
CA PRO A 585 -9.08 -4.56 -24.34
C PRO A 585 -10.59 -4.64 -24.53
N THR A 586 -11.31 -4.50 -23.42
CA THR A 586 -12.76 -4.23 -23.39
C THR A 586 -13.02 -2.95 -22.62
N GLY A 587 -14.23 -2.40 -22.74
CA GLY A 587 -14.65 -1.26 -21.94
C GLY A 587 -14.68 -1.58 -20.44
N ILE A 588 -14.76 -0.57 -19.59
CA ILE A 588 -14.88 -0.74 -18.14
C ILE A 588 -16.35 -0.78 -17.71
N MET A 589 -16.64 -1.33 -16.54
CA MET A 589 -17.97 -1.33 -15.95
C MET A 589 -17.99 -0.50 -14.67
N LEU A 590 -19.01 0.34 -14.52
CA LEU A 590 -19.21 1.20 -13.36
C LEU A 590 -20.36 0.67 -12.49
N GLY A 591 -20.19 0.77 -11.18
CA GLY A 591 -21.21 0.45 -10.19
C GLY A 591 -21.63 1.67 -9.37
N LEU A 592 -22.80 1.55 -8.76
CA LEU A 592 -23.41 2.52 -7.86
C LEU A 592 -23.75 1.83 -6.55
N VAL A 593 -23.32 2.40 -5.42
CA VAL A 593 -23.57 1.86 -4.07
C VAL A 593 -24.38 2.84 -3.25
N ASP A 594 -25.30 2.36 -2.41
CA ASP A 594 -26.05 3.21 -1.47
C ASP A 594 -25.74 2.79 -0.02
N TYR A 595 -25.06 3.66 0.72
CA TYR A 595 -24.73 3.45 2.13
C TYR A 595 -25.84 3.90 3.09
N SER A 596 -26.95 4.47 2.58
CA SER A 596 -28.04 4.99 3.43
C SER A 596 -29.02 3.93 3.94
N SER A 597 -29.00 2.71 3.39
CA SER A 597 -29.94 1.64 3.72
C SER A 597 -29.27 0.27 3.88
N GLY A 598 -29.26 -0.28 5.10
CA GLY A 598 -28.90 -1.68 5.35
C GLY A 598 -27.49 -2.09 4.88
N GLU A 599 -27.32 -3.36 4.46
CA GLU A 599 -26.07 -3.82 3.86
C GLU A 599 -25.92 -3.23 2.44
N PRO A 600 -24.89 -2.42 2.18
CA PRO A 600 -24.76 -1.69 0.92
C PRO A 600 -24.47 -2.65 -0.24
N ALA A 601 -25.44 -2.81 -1.15
CA ALA A 601 -25.29 -3.59 -2.37
C ALA A 601 -24.87 -2.68 -3.55
N VAL A 602 -23.88 -3.11 -4.34
CA VAL A 602 -23.46 -2.41 -5.55
C VAL A 602 -24.36 -2.80 -6.72
N THR A 603 -25.06 -1.81 -7.28
CA THR A 603 -25.90 -1.94 -8.48
C THR A 603 -25.18 -1.42 -9.73
N PRO A 604 -25.54 -1.86 -10.95
CA PRO A 604 -24.92 -1.34 -12.17
C PRO A 604 -25.24 0.13 -12.43
N PHE A 605 -24.29 0.88 -13.00
CA PHE A 605 -24.57 2.18 -13.63
C PHE A 605 -24.98 1.97 -15.10
N GLU A 606 -26.25 1.66 -15.32
CA GLU A 606 -26.78 1.20 -16.62
C GLU A 606 -26.57 2.20 -17.77
N GLU A 607 -26.74 3.51 -17.53
CA GLU A 607 -26.59 4.54 -18.54
C GLU A 607 -25.18 4.61 -19.11
N PHE A 608 -24.16 4.35 -18.28
CA PHE A 608 -22.78 4.23 -18.73
C PHE A 608 -22.51 2.85 -19.33
N ASN A 609 -22.85 1.78 -18.61
CA ASN A 609 -22.42 0.42 -18.93
C ASN A 609 -22.91 -0.04 -20.31
N LYS A 610 -24.12 0.37 -20.73
CA LYS A 610 -24.65 0.06 -22.07
C LYS A 610 -23.88 0.70 -23.23
N TYR A 611 -23.08 1.74 -22.95
CA TYR A 611 -22.25 2.47 -23.91
C TYR A 611 -20.76 2.39 -23.56
N SER A 612 -20.38 1.52 -22.64
CA SER A 612 -19.00 1.38 -22.13
C SER A 612 -17.97 1.21 -23.24
N TYR A 613 -18.32 0.55 -24.34
CA TYR A 613 -17.46 0.35 -25.51
C TYR A 613 -16.91 1.63 -26.15
N PHE A 614 -17.50 2.81 -25.90
CA PHE A 614 -16.91 4.10 -26.26
C PHE A 614 -16.84 5.10 -25.09
N LEU A 615 -17.69 4.98 -24.06
CA LEU A 615 -17.59 5.87 -22.89
C LEU A 615 -16.33 5.60 -22.05
N SER A 616 -15.78 4.40 -22.13
CA SER A 616 -14.48 4.08 -21.53
C SER A 616 -13.31 4.81 -22.21
N ASP A 617 -13.51 5.21 -23.47
CA ASP A 617 -12.53 5.93 -24.30
C ASP A 617 -12.56 7.43 -24.02
N GLU A 618 -13.74 8.04 -23.99
CA GLU A 618 -13.89 9.44 -23.57
C GLU A 618 -15.32 9.75 -23.11
N CYS A 619 -15.47 10.22 -21.89
CA CYS A 619 -16.69 10.88 -21.41
C CYS A 619 -16.44 11.75 -20.18
N LYS A 620 -17.44 12.54 -19.80
CA LYS A 620 -17.52 13.17 -18.48
C LYS A 620 -18.77 12.71 -17.75
N ILE A 621 -18.61 12.42 -16.47
CA ILE A 621 -19.68 12.13 -15.52
C ILE A 621 -19.82 13.36 -14.63
N HIS A 622 -20.97 14.02 -14.72
CA HIS A 622 -21.30 15.20 -13.96
C HIS A 622 -22.23 14.87 -12.78
N GLU A 623 -22.53 15.91 -12.01
CA GLU A 623 -23.64 15.94 -11.06
C GLU A 623 -24.89 15.24 -11.62
N GLY A 624 -25.51 14.42 -10.77
CA GLY A 624 -26.69 13.63 -11.05
C GLY A 624 -26.40 12.38 -11.88
N PHE A 625 -25.13 11.95 -11.96
CA PHE A 625 -24.70 10.88 -12.87
C PHE A 625 -25.00 11.19 -14.35
N LYS A 626 -25.02 12.47 -14.71
CA LYS A 626 -25.25 12.91 -16.10
C LYS A 626 -24.00 12.70 -16.93
N LEU A 627 -24.18 12.14 -18.12
CA LEU A 627 -23.08 11.83 -19.04
C LEU A 627 -22.99 12.90 -20.14
N ASP A 628 -21.80 13.49 -20.30
CA ASP A 628 -21.45 14.36 -21.42
C ASP A 628 -20.45 13.64 -22.35
N PHE A 629 -20.86 13.46 -23.60
CA PHE A 629 -20.09 12.76 -24.63
C PHE A 629 -20.63 13.03 -26.03
N TYR A 630 -19.76 12.85 -27.03
CA TYR A 630 -20.12 12.82 -28.45
C TYR A 630 -19.48 11.60 -29.11
N ARG A 631 -20.27 10.81 -29.84
CA ARG A 631 -19.73 9.70 -30.64
C ARG A 631 -20.50 9.51 -31.93
N GLU A 632 -19.79 9.42 -33.06
CA GLU A 632 -20.40 9.15 -34.37
C GLU A 632 -19.93 7.80 -34.93
N PHE A 633 -20.88 7.02 -35.44
CA PHE A 633 -20.65 5.76 -36.13
C PHE A 633 -21.16 5.85 -37.56
N ASN A 634 -20.22 5.95 -38.51
CA ASN A 634 -20.51 6.06 -39.95
C ASN A 634 -21.04 4.77 -40.60
N LYS A 635 -21.09 3.68 -39.84
CA LYS A 635 -21.63 2.38 -40.25
C LYS A 635 -22.14 1.64 -39.03
N ILE A 636 -23.11 0.77 -39.25
CA ILE A 636 -23.55 -0.21 -38.25
C ILE A 636 -22.51 -1.34 -38.17
N PRO A 637 -22.08 -1.75 -36.96
CA PRO A 637 -21.13 -2.85 -36.81
C PRO A 637 -21.75 -4.16 -37.32
N TYR A 638 -20.94 -5.04 -37.92
CA TYR A 638 -21.38 -6.33 -38.40
C TYR A 638 -20.28 -7.38 -38.24
N ILE A 639 -20.66 -8.65 -38.09
CA ILE A 639 -19.75 -9.79 -38.03
C ILE A 639 -20.01 -10.65 -39.26
N SER A 640 -18.98 -10.90 -40.08
CA SER A 640 -19.12 -11.74 -41.29
C SER A 640 -18.98 -13.24 -41.01
N GLY A 641 -18.50 -13.59 -39.82
CA GLY A 641 -18.26 -14.96 -39.39
C GLY A 641 -17.35 -14.97 -38.15
N GLY A 642 -16.87 -16.14 -37.76
CA GLY A 642 -15.87 -16.28 -36.71
C GLY A 642 -15.42 -17.73 -36.63
N SER A 643 -14.74 -18.13 -35.57
CA SER A 643 -14.43 -19.54 -35.31
C SER A 643 -14.29 -19.75 -33.81
N VAL A 644 -14.65 -20.94 -33.34
CA VAL A 644 -14.48 -21.33 -31.94
C VAL A 644 -13.54 -22.53 -31.87
N MET A 645 -12.64 -22.53 -30.90
CA MET A 645 -11.70 -23.63 -30.69
C MET A 645 -11.42 -23.84 -29.20
N ASN A 646 -11.22 -25.10 -28.79
CA ASN A 646 -10.75 -25.41 -27.44
C ASN A 646 -9.38 -24.76 -27.23
N ASN A 647 -9.18 -24.11 -26.09
CA ASN A 647 -7.96 -23.41 -25.73
C ASN A 647 -7.45 -23.90 -24.37
N GLY A 648 -6.32 -24.62 -24.39
CA GLY A 648 -5.71 -25.19 -23.19
C GLY A 648 -5.10 -24.16 -22.23
N GLY A 649 -4.89 -22.92 -22.66
CA GLY A 649 -4.43 -21.83 -21.81
C GLY A 649 -5.55 -21.00 -21.17
N VAL A 650 -6.81 -21.33 -21.47
CA VAL A 650 -7.99 -20.80 -20.77
C VAL A 650 -8.50 -21.91 -19.86
N PRO A 651 -8.39 -21.78 -18.54
CA PRO A 651 -8.92 -22.78 -17.63
C PRO A 651 -10.44 -22.74 -17.61
N PHE A 652 -11.11 -23.88 -17.77
CA PHE A 652 -12.56 -23.96 -17.60
C PHE A 652 -12.94 -23.97 -16.11
N VAL A 653 -13.97 -23.21 -15.74
CA VAL A 653 -14.44 -23.10 -14.35
C VAL A 653 -15.78 -23.82 -14.21
N ASN A 654 -15.81 -24.91 -13.42
CA ASN A 654 -16.98 -25.79 -13.31
C ASN A 654 -18.24 -25.08 -12.73
N GLU A 655 -19.42 -25.45 -13.24
CA GLU A 655 -20.66 -24.66 -13.37
C GLU A 655 -21.67 -24.74 -12.18
N SER A 656 -21.30 -25.26 -11.00
CA SER A 656 -22.30 -25.53 -9.94
C SER A 656 -22.98 -24.31 -9.27
N ALA A 657 -22.80 -23.09 -9.78
CA ALA A 657 -23.61 -21.92 -9.39
C ALA A 657 -23.45 -20.79 -10.44
N PHE A 658 -24.32 -20.77 -11.46
CA PHE A 658 -24.54 -19.55 -12.23
C PHE A 658 -25.19 -18.49 -11.32
N PRO A 659 -24.82 -17.20 -11.41
CA PRO A 659 -25.50 -16.17 -10.65
C PRO A 659 -26.97 -16.14 -11.05
N ASN A 660 -27.85 -16.39 -10.07
CA ASN A 660 -29.25 -15.99 -10.19
C ASN A 660 -29.27 -14.47 -10.34
N ASN A 661 -30.03 -14.01 -11.32
CA ASN A 661 -30.22 -12.63 -11.72
C ASN A 661 -29.93 -11.57 -10.62
N PRO A 662 -28.93 -10.68 -10.77
CA PRO A 662 -28.65 -9.62 -9.80
C PRO A 662 -29.67 -8.47 -9.79
N THR A 663 -30.77 -8.56 -10.57
CA THR A 663 -31.81 -7.51 -10.66
C THR A 663 -33.11 -7.80 -9.90
N VAL A 664 -33.17 -8.84 -9.06
CA VAL A 664 -34.37 -9.12 -8.26
C VAL A 664 -33.99 -9.41 -6.81
N ASP A 665 -34.40 -8.49 -5.94
CA ASP A 665 -34.31 -8.61 -4.49
C ASP A 665 -34.82 -9.97 -4.00
N GLY A 666 -34.09 -10.51 -3.03
CA GLY A 666 -34.47 -11.71 -2.32
C GLY A 666 -35.80 -11.53 -1.60
N SER A 667 -36.86 -12.10 -2.17
CA SER A 667 -38.02 -12.49 -1.37
C SER A 667 -38.50 -13.88 -1.82
N SER A 668 -38.24 -14.85 -0.95
CA SER A 668 -38.99 -16.11 -0.76
C SER A 668 -39.60 -16.77 -2.00
N GLN A 669 -38.99 -17.87 -2.47
CA GLN A 669 -39.76 -18.96 -3.06
C GLN A 669 -39.24 -20.32 -2.56
N SER A 670 -39.73 -20.68 -1.37
CA SER A 670 -39.93 -22.08 -1.04
C SER A 670 -41.13 -22.60 -1.84
N GLY A 671 -40.90 -23.63 -2.66
CA GLY A 671 -41.95 -24.49 -3.21
C GLY A 671 -42.63 -23.99 -4.48
N ASN A 672 -42.22 -24.52 -5.64
CA ASN A 672 -43.10 -25.28 -6.52
C ASN A 672 -42.29 -25.97 -7.63
N GLY A 673 -42.55 -27.27 -7.79
CA GLY A 673 -41.82 -28.17 -8.68
C GLY A 673 -42.05 -27.90 -10.16
N GLY A 674 -41.03 -28.20 -10.96
CA GLY A 674 -41.06 -28.15 -12.42
C GLY A 674 -39.75 -27.75 -13.11
N GLY A 675 -38.67 -27.44 -12.38
CA GLY A 675 -37.33 -27.20 -12.93
C GLY A 675 -36.53 -28.50 -13.05
N MET A 676 -35.54 -28.53 -13.94
CA MET A 676 -34.48 -29.55 -13.91
C MET A 676 -33.98 -29.70 -12.47
N ASN A 677 -33.80 -30.93 -11.97
CA ASN A 677 -33.14 -31.16 -10.68
C ASN A 677 -31.84 -30.35 -10.63
N ASP A 678 -31.64 -29.59 -9.55
CA ASP A 678 -30.38 -28.92 -9.21
C ASP A 678 -29.18 -29.91 -9.12
N ASP A 679 -29.43 -31.22 -9.24
CA ASP A 679 -28.45 -32.31 -9.25
C ASP A 679 -27.85 -32.64 -10.63
N VAL A 680 -28.23 -31.96 -11.72
CA VAL A 680 -27.55 -32.16 -13.02
C VAL A 680 -26.36 -31.22 -13.07
N ILE A 681 -25.22 -31.67 -12.57
CA ILE A 681 -23.91 -31.03 -12.78
C ILE A 681 -23.62 -31.13 -14.29
N PRO A 682 -23.60 -30.02 -15.05
CA PRO A 682 -23.21 -30.03 -16.46
C PRO A 682 -21.79 -30.59 -16.56
N ASP A 683 -21.56 -31.56 -17.45
CA ASP A 683 -20.22 -32.07 -17.74
C ASP A 683 -19.78 -31.41 -19.06
N PRO A 684 -19.08 -30.26 -19.01
CA PRO A 684 -18.75 -29.46 -20.18
C PRO A 684 -17.91 -30.20 -21.23
N PHE A 685 -17.41 -31.40 -20.90
CA PHE A 685 -16.64 -32.26 -21.81
C PHE A 685 -17.51 -33.22 -22.62
N LYS A 686 -18.81 -33.33 -22.34
CA LYS A 686 -19.76 -34.20 -23.06
C LYS A 686 -20.92 -33.45 -23.70
N GLU A 687 -20.98 -32.13 -23.53
CA GLU A 687 -22.07 -31.29 -24.03
C GLU A 687 -21.69 -30.58 -25.33
N THR A 688 -22.71 -30.27 -26.12
CA THR A 688 -22.56 -29.54 -27.38
C THR A 688 -22.81 -28.06 -27.12
N TYR A 689 -21.91 -27.21 -27.63
CA TYR A 689 -22.02 -25.76 -27.54
C TYR A 689 -22.24 -25.14 -28.90
N VAL A 690 -23.22 -24.25 -29.03
CA VAL A 690 -23.45 -23.44 -30.22
C VAL A 690 -23.42 -21.97 -29.85
N TYR A 691 -22.56 -21.21 -30.52
CA TYR A 691 -22.38 -19.78 -30.26
C TYR A 691 -23.02 -18.93 -31.37
N TYR A 692 -23.77 -17.91 -30.94
CA TYR A 692 -24.29 -16.84 -31.79
C TYR A 692 -23.74 -15.51 -31.29
N ALA A 693 -23.50 -14.58 -32.20
CA ALA A 693 -23.00 -13.26 -31.86
C ALA A 693 -23.72 -12.19 -32.65
N GLN A 694 -24.04 -11.09 -31.97
CA GLN A 694 -24.66 -9.94 -32.59
C GLN A 694 -24.03 -8.65 -32.06
N PRO A 695 -23.35 -7.87 -32.92
CA PRO A 695 -22.86 -6.55 -32.53
C PRO A 695 -24.03 -5.55 -32.54
N PHE A 696 -24.06 -4.64 -31.58
CA PHE A 696 -25.03 -3.56 -31.51
C PHE A 696 -24.44 -2.28 -30.93
N LEU A 697 -25.05 -1.15 -31.29
CA LEU A 697 -24.70 0.16 -30.74
C LEU A 697 -25.71 0.60 -29.68
N ASP A 698 -27.00 0.27 -29.89
CA ASP A 698 -28.10 0.59 -28.97
C ASP A 698 -29.20 -0.46 -29.12
N ALA A 699 -29.39 -1.29 -28.09
CA ALA A 699 -30.40 -2.35 -28.10
C ALA A 699 -31.83 -1.80 -27.99
N GLU A 700 -32.03 -0.73 -27.21
CA GLU A 700 -33.34 -0.12 -26.95
C GLU A 700 -33.92 0.47 -28.24
N ARG A 701 -33.07 1.14 -29.04
CA ARG A 701 -33.42 1.75 -30.32
C ARG A 701 -33.29 0.81 -31.53
N GLN A 702 -32.96 -0.46 -31.29
CA GLN A 702 -32.76 -1.48 -32.34
C GLN A 702 -31.68 -1.09 -33.36
N ILE A 703 -30.58 -0.49 -32.89
CA ILE A 703 -29.42 -0.11 -33.70
C ILE A 703 -28.40 -1.26 -33.58
N ALA A 704 -28.65 -2.32 -34.33
CA ALA A 704 -27.84 -3.54 -34.29
C ALA A 704 -27.42 -4.02 -35.68
N GLY A 705 -26.31 -4.75 -35.74
CA GLY A 705 -25.93 -5.54 -36.90
C GLY A 705 -26.76 -6.81 -37.02
N VAL A 706 -26.50 -7.57 -38.09
CA VAL A 706 -27.11 -8.89 -38.29
C VAL A 706 -26.50 -9.90 -37.32
N GLU A 707 -27.33 -10.75 -36.73
CA GLU A 707 -26.85 -11.89 -35.95
C GLU A 707 -26.08 -12.86 -36.85
N ALA A 708 -24.88 -13.22 -36.41
CA ALA A 708 -24.09 -14.26 -37.03
C ALA A 708 -24.06 -15.48 -36.11
N LYS A 709 -24.43 -16.65 -36.63
CA LYS A 709 -24.01 -17.91 -36.03
C LYS A 709 -22.49 -17.99 -36.20
N ILE A 710 -21.75 -18.05 -35.10
CA ILE A 710 -20.29 -18.15 -35.15
C ILE A 710 -19.95 -19.59 -35.55
N PHE A 711 -19.82 -20.53 -34.63
CA PHE A 711 -19.60 -21.96 -34.92
C PHE A 711 -19.95 -22.79 -33.68
N SER A 712 -19.96 -24.12 -33.82
CA SER A 712 -20.24 -25.07 -32.75
C SER A 712 -18.97 -25.77 -32.25
N ILE A 713 -18.90 -26.10 -30.96
CA ILE A 713 -17.86 -26.98 -30.37
C ILE A 713 -18.48 -28.35 -30.08
N ASN A 714 -17.65 -29.38 -30.23
CA ASN A 714 -18.03 -30.79 -30.07
C ASN A 714 -19.09 -31.26 -31.09
N LEU A 715 -19.18 -30.61 -32.25
CA LEU A 715 -19.87 -31.13 -33.43
C LEU A 715 -18.87 -31.52 -34.53
N ASP A 716 -19.21 -32.53 -35.32
CA ASP A 716 -18.53 -32.86 -36.57
C ASP A 716 -19.01 -31.97 -37.73
N ALA A 717 -18.48 -32.22 -38.94
CA ALA A 717 -18.79 -31.41 -40.11
C ALA A 717 -20.26 -31.58 -40.55
N GLU A 718 -20.90 -32.66 -40.11
CA GLU A 718 -22.28 -33.06 -40.35
C GLU A 718 -23.24 -32.54 -39.27
N GLY A 719 -22.72 -31.97 -38.17
CA GLY A 719 -23.49 -31.40 -37.07
C GLY A 719 -23.83 -32.39 -35.95
N GLU A 720 -23.21 -33.57 -35.94
CA GLU A 720 -23.40 -34.61 -34.94
C GLU A 720 -22.35 -34.50 -33.81
N PRO A 721 -22.68 -34.92 -32.57
CA PRO A 721 -21.76 -34.83 -31.44
C PRO A 721 -20.45 -35.60 -31.68
N LYS A 722 -19.31 -34.92 -31.57
CA LYS A 722 -17.98 -35.55 -31.58
C LYS A 722 -17.76 -36.35 -30.30
N ALA A 723 -17.03 -37.46 -30.42
CA ALA A 723 -16.53 -38.18 -29.24
C ALA A 723 -15.72 -37.22 -28.34
N PRO A 724 -15.98 -37.21 -27.03
CA PRO A 724 -15.36 -36.27 -26.11
C PRO A 724 -13.83 -36.44 -26.14
N THR A 725 -13.10 -35.37 -26.43
CA THR A 725 -11.63 -35.38 -26.27
C THR A 725 -11.34 -35.40 -24.78
N ASP A 726 -10.70 -36.49 -24.32
CA ASP A 726 -10.33 -36.77 -22.93
C ASP A 726 -9.29 -35.76 -22.39
N ASN A 727 -9.71 -34.52 -22.16
CA ASN A 727 -8.89 -33.48 -21.54
C ASN A 727 -9.21 -33.48 -20.05
N LYS A 728 -8.39 -34.20 -19.27
CA LYS A 728 -8.51 -34.45 -17.81
C LYS A 728 -8.71 -33.21 -16.91
N HIS A 729 -8.57 -31.99 -17.42
CA HIS A 729 -8.69 -30.72 -16.65
C HIS A 729 -9.58 -29.65 -17.31
N GLY A 730 -10.08 -29.92 -18.52
CA GLY A 730 -10.95 -29.01 -19.26
C GLY A 730 -10.34 -27.75 -19.85
N SER A 731 -10.36 -27.66 -21.18
CA SER A 731 -9.97 -26.45 -21.90
C SER A 731 -11.17 -25.50 -22.03
N GLY A 732 -10.95 -24.22 -21.74
CA GLY A 732 -11.86 -23.14 -22.12
C GLY A 732 -11.93 -22.95 -23.63
N VAL A 733 -12.63 -21.91 -24.06
CA VAL A 733 -12.90 -21.66 -25.48
C VAL A 733 -12.28 -20.34 -25.90
N LEU A 734 -11.52 -20.38 -27.01
CA LEU A 734 -11.14 -19.19 -27.76
C LEU A 734 -12.19 -18.95 -28.84
N ILE A 735 -12.78 -17.76 -28.82
CA ILE A 735 -13.73 -17.28 -29.80
C ILE A 735 -13.01 -16.23 -30.64
N SER A 736 -12.79 -16.55 -31.92
CA SER A 736 -12.31 -15.60 -32.91
C SER A 736 -13.51 -14.97 -33.61
N LEU A 737 -13.59 -13.65 -33.60
CA LEU A 737 -14.51 -12.87 -34.40
C LEU A 737 -13.81 -12.62 -35.75
N ALA A 738 -14.39 -13.06 -36.87
CA ALA A 738 -13.76 -12.86 -38.17
C ALA A 738 -13.57 -11.35 -38.45
N ALA A 739 -12.45 -11.00 -39.08
CA ALA A 739 -11.83 -9.67 -39.22
C ALA A 739 -12.68 -8.55 -39.88
N THR A 740 -14.00 -8.69 -40.03
CA THR A 740 -14.85 -7.66 -40.62
C THR A 740 -15.51 -6.72 -39.61
N THR A 741 -15.02 -6.65 -38.38
CA THR A 741 -15.06 -5.41 -37.59
C THR A 741 -13.66 -4.81 -37.62
N ALA A 742 -13.27 -4.17 -38.72
CA ALA A 742 -12.08 -3.33 -38.71
C ALA A 742 -12.30 -2.21 -37.67
N GLY A 743 -11.88 -2.49 -36.43
CA GLY A 743 -11.78 -1.57 -35.29
C GLY A 743 -13.01 -0.71 -34.99
N THR A 744 -14.25 -1.20 -35.17
CA THR A 744 -15.45 -0.41 -34.80
C THR A 744 -15.93 -0.83 -33.42
N PRO A 745 -15.82 0.03 -32.40
CA PRO A 745 -16.31 -0.29 -31.06
C PRO A 745 -17.80 -0.58 -31.06
N CYS A 746 -18.24 -1.58 -30.31
CA CYS A 746 -19.66 -1.92 -30.15
C CYS A 746 -19.89 -2.72 -28.86
N MET A 747 -21.15 -2.81 -28.43
CA MET A 747 -21.54 -3.91 -27.56
C MET A 747 -21.68 -5.18 -28.40
N LEU A 748 -21.13 -6.28 -27.93
CA LEU A 748 -21.30 -7.59 -28.52
C LEU A 748 -22.21 -8.43 -27.63
N ARG A 749 -23.40 -8.77 -28.12
CA ARG A 749 -24.23 -9.81 -27.51
C ARG A 749 -23.73 -11.16 -27.98
N LEU A 750 -23.13 -11.92 -27.07
CA LEU A 750 -22.77 -13.31 -27.32
C LEU A 750 -23.82 -14.21 -26.65
N ILE A 751 -24.28 -15.22 -27.37
CA ILE A 751 -25.31 -16.16 -26.93
C ILE A 751 -24.74 -17.57 -27.05
N LYS A 752 -24.90 -18.37 -26.01
CA LYS A 752 -24.45 -19.76 -25.94
C LYS A 752 -25.64 -20.67 -25.70
N LYS A 753 -25.89 -21.58 -26.64
CA LYS A 753 -26.80 -22.71 -26.46
C LYS A 753 -25.99 -23.93 -26.04
N VAL A 754 -26.38 -24.54 -24.94
CA VAL A 754 -25.76 -25.76 -24.40
C VAL A 754 -26.78 -26.88 -24.53
N THR A 755 -26.37 -27.98 -25.15
CA THR A 755 -27.18 -29.21 -25.23
C THR A 755 -26.49 -30.31 -24.47
N ASN A 756 -27.14 -30.83 -23.43
CA ASN A 756 -26.56 -31.87 -22.59
C ASN A 756 -26.64 -33.27 -23.25
N THR A 757 -26.01 -34.26 -22.64
CA THR A 757 -26.01 -35.67 -23.12
C THR A 757 -27.39 -36.31 -23.18
N LYS A 758 -28.41 -35.73 -22.52
CA LYS A 758 -29.81 -36.18 -22.56
C LYS A 758 -30.63 -35.44 -23.63
N GLY A 759 -30.01 -34.51 -24.37
CA GLY A 759 -30.66 -33.69 -25.39
C GLY A 759 -31.42 -32.47 -24.83
N GLU A 760 -31.26 -32.16 -23.55
CA GLU A 760 -31.89 -30.99 -22.93
C GLU A 760 -31.09 -29.73 -23.23
N ASN A 761 -31.78 -28.60 -23.43
CA ASN A 761 -31.15 -27.34 -23.83
C ASN A 761 -31.14 -26.31 -22.69
N ALA A 762 -30.03 -25.59 -22.56
CA ALA A 762 -29.93 -24.35 -21.80
C ALA A 762 -29.41 -23.22 -22.70
N VAL A 763 -29.86 -21.99 -22.46
CA VAL A 763 -29.41 -20.81 -23.21
C VAL A 763 -28.85 -19.78 -22.25
N PHE A 764 -27.72 -19.20 -22.63
CA PHE A 764 -27.02 -18.16 -21.89
C PHE A 764 -26.72 -16.99 -22.83
N TYR A 765 -26.63 -15.78 -22.27
CA TYR A 765 -26.14 -14.61 -23.01
C TYR A 765 -25.20 -13.78 -22.15
N VAL A 766 -24.37 -12.97 -22.82
CA VAL A 766 -23.51 -11.96 -22.19
C VAL A 766 -23.33 -10.80 -23.16
N ASP A 767 -23.34 -9.57 -22.66
CA ASP A 767 -23.07 -8.36 -23.43
C ASP A 767 -21.66 -7.84 -23.08
N ILE A 768 -20.79 -7.73 -24.07
CA ILE A 768 -19.36 -7.42 -23.90
C ILE A 768 -19.04 -6.09 -24.59
N PRO A 769 -18.45 -5.09 -23.91
CA PRO A 769 -18.07 -3.82 -24.53
C PRO A 769 -16.77 -3.98 -25.33
N ILE A 770 -16.89 -4.25 -26.62
CA ILE A 770 -15.74 -4.39 -27.52
C ILE A 770 -15.25 -2.99 -27.91
N VAL A 771 -14.05 -2.63 -27.48
CA VAL A 771 -13.37 -1.37 -27.88
C VAL A 771 -12.43 -1.61 -29.08
N GLY A 772 -12.08 -2.87 -29.30
CA GLY A 772 -11.22 -3.37 -30.36
C GLY A 772 -10.89 -4.84 -30.07
N GLY A 773 -10.24 -5.51 -31.00
CA GLY A 773 -9.81 -6.89 -30.82
C GLY A 773 -10.72 -7.94 -31.47
N GLU A 774 -10.10 -9.08 -31.80
CA GLU A 774 -10.71 -10.16 -32.58
C GLU A 774 -10.91 -11.44 -31.76
N PHE A 775 -10.41 -11.47 -30.52
CA PHE A 775 -10.36 -12.68 -29.71
C PHE A 775 -11.03 -12.49 -28.35
N LEU A 776 -11.89 -13.43 -28.01
CA LEU A 776 -12.55 -13.54 -26.71
C LEU A 776 -12.27 -14.92 -26.11
N TYR A 777 -12.25 -14.97 -24.78
CA TYR A 777 -11.89 -16.16 -24.01
C TYR A 777 -13.02 -16.49 -23.06
N ASP A 778 -13.69 -17.60 -23.33
CA ASP A 778 -14.77 -18.14 -22.51
C ASP A 778 -14.20 -19.24 -21.60
N ASN A 779 -14.35 -19.05 -20.29
CA ASN A 779 -13.94 -20.02 -19.28
C ASN A 779 -15.12 -20.84 -18.73
N GLY A 780 -16.26 -20.84 -19.41
CA GLY A 780 -17.49 -21.50 -18.97
C GLY A 780 -18.37 -20.62 -18.09
N TYR A 781 -17.75 -19.89 -17.16
CA TYR A 781 -18.41 -18.96 -16.23
C TYR A 781 -18.60 -17.56 -16.83
N SER A 782 -17.64 -17.09 -17.61
CA SER A 782 -17.57 -15.73 -18.13
C SER A 782 -16.78 -15.67 -19.43
N VAL A 783 -17.01 -14.62 -20.22
CA VAL A 783 -16.21 -14.30 -21.41
C VAL A 783 -15.44 -13.03 -21.17
N ASN A 784 -14.10 -13.05 -21.20
CA ASN A 784 -13.25 -11.92 -20.79
C ASN A 784 -13.70 -11.32 -19.44
N CYS A 785 -14.09 -12.19 -18.51
CA CYS A 785 -14.56 -11.83 -17.16
C CYS A 785 -15.91 -11.09 -17.09
N TYR A 786 -16.68 -11.09 -18.19
CA TYR A 786 -18.10 -10.75 -18.19
C TYR A 786 -18.93 -12.02 -17.95
N PRO A 787 -19.66 -12.15 -16.83
CA PRO A 787 -20.36 -13.37 -16.47
C PRO A 787 -21.45 -13.75 -17.47
N TRP A 788 -21.60 -15.04 -17.75
CA TRP A 788 -22.75 -15.57 -18.46
C TRP A 788 -24.03 -15.41 -17.65
N ILE A 789 -25.11 -14.99 -18.31
CA ILE A 789 -26.44 -14.90 -17.72
C ILE A 789 -27.29 -16.07 -18.25
N LYS A 790 -27.74 -16.94 -17.35
CA LYS A 790 -28.66 -18.03 -17.69
C LYS A 790 -30.05 -17.49 -17.98
N VAL A 791 -30.61 -17.85 -19.13
CA VAL A 791 -31.97 -17.49 -19.51
C VAL A 791 -32.97 -18.43 -18.81
N GLN A 792 -33.90 -17.86 -18.06
CA GLN A 792 -34.96 -18.61 -17.39
C GLN A 792 -36.09 -18.97 -18.36
N GLY A 793 -36.73 -20.14 -18.16
CA GLY A 793 -37.96 -20.52 -18.88
C GLY A 793 -37.78 -21.17 -20.26
N VAL A 794 -36.54 -21.40 -20.72
CA VAL A 794 -36.24 -22.00 -22.03
C VAL A 794 -36.84 -23.39 -22.21
N ASN A 795 -37.04 -24.16 -21.13
CA ASN A 795 -37.61 -25.51 -21.19
C ASN A 795 -39.04 -25.58 -21.76
N SER A 796 -39.74 -24.45 -21.89
CA SER A 796 -41.12 -24.38 -22.39
C SER A 796 -41.25 -24.05 -23.89
N LEU A 797 -40.14 -23.66 -24.55
CA LEU A 797 -40.09 -23.26 -25.96
C LEU A 797 -38.87 -23.91 -26.65
N ASN A 798 -38.89 -24.01 -27.98
CA ASN A 798 -37.68 -24.37 -28.73
C ASN A 798 -36.59 -23.29 -28.49
N ALA A 799 -35.40 -23.71 -28.04
CA ALA A 799 -34.29 -22.80 -27.73
C ALA A 799 -33.92 -21.88 -28.90
N ASP A 800 -33.99 -22.37 -30.15
CA ASP A 800 -33.65 -21.57 -31.33
C ASP A 800 -34.72 -20.49 -31.61
N ASP A 801 -36.00 -20.78 -31.35
CA ASP A 801 -37.07 -19.79 -31.44
C ASP A 801 -36.94 -18.74 -30.34
N PHE A 802 -36.51 -19.12 -29.14
CA PHE A 802 -36.29 -18.18 -28.05
C PHE A 802 -35.12 -17.23 -28.36
N ILE A 803 -33.99 -17.75 -28.83
CA ILE A 803 -32.85 -16.95 -29.26
C ILE A 803 -33.33 -15.89 -30.26
N LYS A 804 -33.98 -16.36 -31.35
CA LYS A 804 -34.44 -15.51 -32.45
C LYS A 804 -35.49 -14.47 -32.06
N ASN A 805 -36.43 -14.82 -31.19
CA ASN A 805 -37.59 -13.96 -30.89
C ASN A 805 -37.41 -13.09 -29.64
N VAL A 806 -36.46 -13.42 -28.75
CA VAL A 806 -36.30 -12.76 -27.44
C VAL A 806 -34.92 -12.15 -27.26
N LEU A 807 -33.84 -12.87 -27.61
CA LEU A 807 -32.47 -12.40 -27.35
C LEU A 807 -31.89 -11.57 -28.51
N THR A 808 -32.24 -11.94 -29.75
CA THR A 808 -31.78 -11.26 -30.96
C THR A 808 -32.42 -9.88 -31.10
N ILE A 809 -31.58 -8.86 -31.29
CA ILE A 809 -32.02 -7.49 -31.55
C ILE A 809 -32.38 -7.38 -33.03
N LYS A 810 -33.45 -6.66 -33.36
CA LYS A 810 -33.83 -6.45 -34.77
C LYS A 810 -32.70 -5.72 -35.52
N PRO A 811 -32.18 -6.26 -36.65
CA PRO A 811 -31.02 -5.68 -37.32
C PRO A 811 -31.36 -4.43 -38.12
N SER A 812 -30.39 -3.54 -38.25
CA SER A 812 -30.54 -2.23 -38.90
C SER A 812 -30.78 -2.30 -40.40
N ASP A 813 -30.44 -3.42 -41.05
CA ASP A 813 -30.79 -3.67 -42.46
C ASP A 813 -32.30 -3.70 -42.68
N GLN A 814 -33.08 -4.05 -41.65
CA GLN A 814 -34.54 -4.02 -41.69
C GLN A 814 -35.11 -2.64 -41.32
N THR A 815 -34.35 -1.79 -40.63
CA THR A 815 -34.77 -0.43 -40.23
C THR A 815 -34.29 0.65 -41.21
N GLY A 816 -33.30 0.33 -42.05
CA GLY A 816 -32.67 1.26 -42.99
C GLY A 816 -31.64 2.20 -42.36
N ILE A 817 -31.33 2.06 -41.07
CA ILE A 817 -30.37 2.93 -40.38
C ILE A 817 -28.96 2.64 -40.90
N LYS A 818 -28.24 3.68 -41.33
CA LYS A 818 -26.88 3.57 -41.91
C LYS A 818 -25.81 4.20 -41.03
N ARG A 819 -26.13 5.30 -40.35
CA ARG A 819 -25.22 6.07 -39.50
C ARG A 819 -25.95 6.58 -38.26
N VAL A 820 -25.23 6.69 -37.16
CA VAL A 820 -25.75 7.22 -35.90
C VAL A 820 -24.74 8.14 -35.22
N SER A 821 -25.23 9.20 -34.60
CA SER A 821 -24.47 10.06 -33.69
C SER A 821 -25.14 10.06 -32.32
N PHE A 822 -24.35 9.86 -31.27
CA PHE A 822 -24.75 9.95 -29.88
C PHE A 822 -24.23 11.27 -29.29
N MET A 823 -25.10 11.99 -28.58
CA MET A 823 -24.84 13.30 -27.97
C MET A 823 -25.49 13.33 -26.59
N GLY A 824 -24.74 12.94 -25.55
CA GLY A 824 -25.32 12.66 -24.24
C GLY A 824 -26.46 11.64 -24.35
N ASP A 825 -27.62 11.94 -23.78
CA ASP A 825 -28.81 11.07 -23.85
C ASP A 825 -29.51 11.01 -25.22
N ASN A 826 -29.11 11.87 -26.17
CA ASN A 826 -29.77 12.05 -27.44
C ASN A 826 -29.09 11.24 -28.54
N VAL A 827 -29.90 10.64 -29.40
CA VAL A 827 -29.45 9.86 -30.56
C VAL A 827 -29.98 10.47 -31.84
N LYS A 828 -29.08 10.66 -32.80
CA LYS A 828 -29.40 11.11 -34.15
C LYS A 828 -29.07 10.02 -35.15
N ALA A 829 -30.07 9.51 -35.87
CA ALA A 829 -29.88 8.44 -36.84
C ALA A 829 -30.20 8.89 -38.27
N PHE A 830 -29.40 8.38 -39.21
CA PHE A 830 -29.56 8.60 -40.64
C PHE A 830 -30.07 7.33 -41.29
N VAL A 831 -31.21 7.43 -41.97
CA VAL A 831 -31.95 6.30 -42.53
C VAL A 831 -32.02 6.41 -44.04
N ASP A 832 -31.69 5.32 -44.72
CA ASP A 832 -31.92 5.14 -46.15
C ASP A 832 -32.94 4.00 -46.35
N SER A 833 -34.22 4.35 -46.22
CA SER A 833 -35.34 3.42 -46.38
C SER A 833 -36.63 4.17 -46.68
N SER A 834 -37.47 3.57 -47.52
CA SER A 834 -38.83 4.06 -47.80
C SER A 834 -39.75 3.94 -46.57
N THR A 835 -39.44 3.04 -45.64
CA THR A 835 -40.19 2.83 -44.38
C THR A 835 -39.35 3.28 -43.20
N LEU A 836 -39.93 4.13 -42.34
CA LEU A 836 -39.26 4.60 -41.12
C LEU A 836 -39.17 3.48 -40.06
N PRO A 837 -38.12 3.46 -39.22
CA PRO A 837 -38.03 2.57 -38.07
C PRO A 837 -39.24 2.73 -37.14
N ASN A 838 -39.52 1.69 -36.34
CA ASN A 838 -40.49 1.84 -35.25
C ASN A 838 -39.98 2.91 -34.25
N ALA A 839 -40.90 3.72 -33.75
CA ALA A 839 -40.62 4.78 -32.79
C ALA A 839 -40.49 4.28 -31.33
N TYR A 840 -40.69 2.97 -31.09
CA TYR A 840 -40.48 2.33 -29.80
C TYR A 840 -39.00 2.35 -29.40
N GLY A 841 -38.70 2.70 -28.14
CA GLY A 841 -37.33 2.83 -27.61
C GLY A 841 -36.61 4.14 -27.94
N TRP A 842 -37.20 4.98 -28.79
CA TRP A 842 -36.70 6.32 -29.08
C TRP A 842 -37.26 7.34 -28.08
N LYS A 843 -36.49 8.39 -27.80
CA LYS A 843 -36.82 9.51 -26.90
C LYS A 843 -37.26 10.74 -27.71
N VAL A 844 -38.01 11.64 -27.06
CA VAL A 844 -38.50 12.90 -27.68
C VAL A 844 -37.36 13.78 -28.19
N THR A 845 -36.19 13.68 -27.54
CA THR A 845 -34.98 14.43 -27.89
C THR A 845 -34.14 13.77 -28.98
N ASP A 846 -34.54 12.59 -29.46
CA ASP A 846 -33.86 11.93 -30.57
C ASP A 846 -34.32 12.47 -31.93
N GLU A 847 -33.43 12.38 -32.90
CA GLU A 847 -33.64 12.86 -34.27
C GLU A 847 -33.46 11.74 -35.30
N LEU A 848 -34.30 11.76 -36.33
CA LEU A 848 -34.20 10.84 -37.47
C LEU A 848 -34.14 11.63 -38.78
N ILE A 849 -33.10 11.43 -39.57
CA ILE A 849 -32.95 12.04 -40.89
C ILE A 849 -33.09 10.94 -41.95
N ASN A 850 -34.17 10.98 -42.71
CA ASN A 850 -34.35 10.09 -43.86
C ASN A 850 -33.71 10.73 -45.11
N ILE A 851 -32.81 10.00 -45.75
CA ILE A 851 -32.08 10.41 -46.96
C ILE A 851 -32.56 9.68 -48.22
N SER A 852 -33.54 8.78 -48.10
CA SER A 852 -34.07 8.01 -49.24
C SER A 852 -34.88 8.89 -50.21
N ALA A 853 -34.74 8.60 -51.50
CA ALA A 853 -35.51 9.25 -52.54
C ALA A 853 -37.01 8.96 -52.37
N GLY A 854 -37.81 10.01 -52.11
CA GLY A 854 -39.27 9.92 -51.95
C GLY A 854 -39.79 10.04 -50.51
N ASN A 855 -38.94 9.88 -49.49
CA ASN A 855 -39.32 10.07 -48.08
C ASN A 855 -38.30 10.95 -47.32
N ALA A 856 -37.51 11.74 -48.06
CA ALA A 856 -36.51 12.63 -47.50
C ALA A 856 -37.14 13.64 -46.52
N GLY A 857 -36.53 13.77 -45.35
CA GLY A 857 -37.06 14.63 -44.29
C GLY A 857 -36.31 14.49 -42.98
N HIS A 858 -36.48 15.51 -42.14
CA HIS A 858 -36.08 15.48 -40.75
C HIS A 858 -37.30 15.13 -39.91
N TYR A 859 -37.16 14.20 -38.97
CA TYR A 859 -38.23 13.73 -38.11
C TYR A 859 -37.78 13.81 -36.65
N CYS A 860 -38.70 14.22 -35.79
CA CYS A 860 -38.58 14.10 -34.35
C CYS A 860 -39.61 13.12 -33.81
N LEU A 861 -39.42 12.67 -32.58
CA LEU A 861 -40.42 11.85 -31.91
C LEU A 861 -41.48 12.72 -31.25
N GLY A 862 -42.75 12.39 -31.48
CA GLY A 862 -43.87 12.97 -30.74
C GLY A 862 -44.90 11.92 -30.32
N MET A 863 -45.77 12.29 -29.38
CA MET A 863 -46.88 11.44 -28.95
C MET A 863 -48.14 11.75 -29.74
N VAL A 864 -48.71 10.73 -30.38
CA VAL A 864 -50.00 10.79 -31.07
C VAL A 864 -50.89 9.69 -30.51
N ASN A 865 -52.02 10.05 -29.89
CA ASN A 865 -52.94 9.11 -29.23
C ASN A 865 -52.26 8.20 -28.18
N GLY A 866 -51.32 8.75 -27.41
CA GLY A 866 -50.58 8.00 -26.39
C GLY A 866 -49.53 7.01 -26.93
N GLN A 867 -49.24 7.05 -28.23
CA GLN A 867 -48.18 6.25 -28.85
C GLN A 867 -47.09 7.16 -29.43
N ASN A 868 -45.84 6.74 -29.23
CA ASN A 868 -44.66 7.31 -29.86
C ASN A 868 -44.76 7.14 -31.39
N LYS A 869 -44.67 8.26 -32.12
CA LYS A 869 -44.67 8.29 -33.59
C LYS A 869 -43.64 9.31 -34.11
N TRP A 870 -43.11 9.02 -35.30
CA TRP A 870 -42.28 9.97 -36.02
C TRP A 870 -43.13 11.11 -36.60
N ILE A 871 -42.77 12.34 -36.26
CA ILE A 871 -43.38 13.56 -36.79
C ILE A 871 -42.36 14.23 -37.70
N LYS A 872 -42.75 14.50 -38.94
CA LYS A 872 -41.91 15.22 -39.90
C LYS A 872 -41.85 16.69 -39.48
N LEU A 873 -40.63 17.21 -39.33
CA LEU A 873 -40.34 18.61 -39.02
C LEU A 873 -40.50 19.52 -40.23
#